data_AF-A0A978UTQ8-F1
#
_entry.id   AF-A0A978UTQ8-F1
#
_cell.length_a   1.000
_cell.length_b   1.000
_cell.length_c   1.000
_cell.angle_alpha   90.00
_cell.angle_beta   90.00
_cell.angle_gamma   90.00
#
_symmetry.space_group_name_H-M   'P 1'
#
loop_
_entity.id
_entity.type
_entity.pdbx_description
1 polymer ?
#
loop_
_entity_poly.entity_id
_entity_poly.type
_entity_poly.pdbx_seq_one_letter_code
_entity_poly.pdbx_strand_id
1 'polypeptide(L)'
;MVEGNTTVDGVDYYITDTFVQGLYDSCKDVKFGTMNTRAMEFVGGGANSFKGISYREWYGDTTVEDDKWLNKVKKRIFKLGLTNVKIGMHQEWLAFIGARADPGLPGSPFPISFKRSVSESSPMELMNVSVYSCSDTSLGCSCGDCPLSPACSNPEPPSPSEKESCSIRIGSLKIRCIELAVAILYIILVSAFFGWGLFHRTSERRRPTASMEPLLNVMHDDFDSDNLQKDESHTTEVPDLLPSFNKRIQLSVVQGYISNFFRTYGKWVARNPTLVLCSSLAIVLVLCLGLVFFKVETRPEKLWVGQGSRAAEEKHFFDSHLAPFYRIEQLIVATIPDSKNGNRPGILTDDNILLLFDMQKKVDEIRANYSGSVVSLTDICLKPLGEDCATQSILQYFQMDPDNLDNYGGVEHAEYCFQDRITRIWLDVVAASEGAGLDLGFVDCRSEQREKKSKKETSTPLAHYSTAETCMSASKAPLEPVTALGGFSGSNYSEASAFIITYPVNNAVDEGGNENGKSLAWEKEFIKLAKEELLPMVQSSNLTLSFSSESSIEEELKRESTADVITIVVSYLVMFAYVSVTLGDAPQLSSFYLSSKVLLGLSGVVLVILSVLGSAGFFSAIGVKSTLIIMEVIPFLVLAVGVDNMCILVHAVKRQSLELPIEEKISNALVEVGPSITLASLSEILAFAVGSFIPMPACRVFSMFAALAVLVDFILQVTAFVALIVFDLLRAEDNRIDCFPCIKIPISTEPNEGISQRRAGLLARYMKEVHAPVLGIWAVKMVVLAVFSAFTLASIALCTRIEPGLEQKIALPRDSYLQGYFNNISDYLRIGPPLYFVVKDYNYSLESRHTNKLCSISQCDSNSLLNEISRASLTPESSHIAKPAASWLDDFLVWLSPEAFGCCRKFINGSYCPPDDQPPCCEPDEGSCGLGGVCADCTTCFRHSDLVNDRPSTTQFMEKLPWFLNALPSADCAKAGHGAYTNSVDLNGYESGVIKASEFRTYHTPLNEQGDYVNSLRAAREFSSRVSDSLKMDVFPYSVFYIFFEQYLDIWRVALVNIALALGAIFIVCLLITSSLWSTAIILLNLAMIVVDLMGVMAILDIQLNAVSVVNLIMSIGIAVEFCVHITHAYLVTHGDRSHRVKEALSTMGASVFSGITLTKLVGVIVLFFSRSELFVVYYFQMYLALVLIGFLHGLVFLPVVLSLFGPPPRSAIIVKEDESSFQMS
;
A
#
# COMPACT_ATOMS: atom_id res chain seq x y z
N MET A 1 44.79 43.89 36.18
CA MET A 1 45.95 43.35 36.91
C MET A 1 45.44 42.32 37.89
N VAL A 2 45.89 41.08 37.79
CA VAL A 2 45.62 40.02 38.75
C VAL A 2 46.93 39.73 39.46
N GLU A 3 46.96 39.82 40.79
CA GLU A 3 48.16 39.59 41.63
C GLU A 3 49.42 40.37 41.20
N GLY A 4 49.27 41.58 40.66
CA GLY A 4 50.41 42.41 40.23
C GLY A 4 50.96 42.10 38.84
N ASN A 5 50.43 41.10 38.13
CA ASN A 5 50.72 40.85 36.72
C ASN A 5 49.72 41.57 35.79
N THR A 6 50.22 42.11 34.69
CA THR A 6 49.40 42.64 33.59
C THR A 6 48.75 41.48 32.83
N THR A 7 47.43 41.40 32.88
CA THR A 7 46.61 40.41 32.16
C THR A 7 46.00 41.05 30.92
N VAL A 8 45.80 40.27 29.86
CA VAL A 8 45.14 40.72 28.64
C VAL A 8 43.63 40.58 28.82
N ASP A 9 42.91 41.69 28.73
CA ASP A 9 41.45 41.73 28.89
C ASP A 9 40.69 41.56 27.56
N GLY A 10 41.37 41.75 26.42
CA GLY A 10 40.81 41.58 25.08
C GLY A 10 41.83 41.91 23.99
N VAL A 11 41.57 41.46 22.75
CA VAL A 11 42.50 41.62 21.61
C VAL A 11 41.75 41.96 20.33
N ASP A 12 42.28 42.90 19.54
CA ASP A 12 41.88 43.11 18.14
C ASP A 12 42.74 42.24 17.20
N TYR A 13 42.11 41.42 16.37
CA TYR A 13 42.78 40.51 15.44
C TYR A 13 42.45 40.86 13.99
N TYR A 14 43.45 41.25 13.19
CA TYR A 14 43.27 41.78 11.84
C TYR A 14 43.37 40.68 10.77
N ILE A 15 42.29 40.42 10.02
CA ILE A 15 42.19 39.29 9.06
C ILE A 15 41.48 39.67 7.76
N THR A 16 41.80 38.98 6.66
CA THR A 16 41.14 39.18 5.36
C THR A 16 39.84 38.39 5.23
N ASP A 17 38.83 38.96 4.53
CA ASP A 17 37.57 38.25 4.25
C ASP A 17 37.79 36.95 3.45
N THR A 18 38.80 36.90 2.59
CA THR A 18 39.14 35.72 1.79
C THR A 18 39.62 34.55 2.65
N PHE A 19 40.45 34.82 3.67
CA PHE A 19 40.90 33.80 4.61
C PHE A 19 39.71 33.24 5.41
N VAL A 20 38.86 34.13 5.93
CA VAL A 20 37.71 33.77 6.75
C VAL A 20 36.70 32.94 5.98
N GLN A 21 36.36 33.38 4.77
CA GLN A 21 35.44 32.66 3.91
C GLN A 21 36.00 31.28 3.54
N GLY A 22 37.28 31.20 3.16
CA GLY A 22 37.93 29.92 2.86
C GLY A 22 37.93 28.96 4.04
N LEU A 23 38.15 29.47 5.26
CA LEU A 23 38.15 28.67 6.48
C LEU A 23 36.75 28.15 6.81
N TYR A 24 35.72 29.01 6.74
CA TYR A 24 34.34 28.60 6.96
C TYR A 24 33.88 27.57 5.92
N ASP A 25 34.15 27.83 4.63
CA ASP A 25 33.78 26.94 3.53
C ASP A 25 34.46 25.57 3.63
N SER A 26 35.61 25.47 4.31
CA SER A 26 36.29 24.19 4.56
C SER A 26 35.60 23.31 5.61
N CYS A 27 34.76 23.89 6.49
CA CYS A 27 34.20 23.22 7.67
C CYS A 27 32.65 23.18 7.71
N LYS A 28 31.96 23.98 6.88
CA LYS A 28 30.49 24.16 6.91
C LYS A 28 29.63 22.90 6.70
N ASP A 29 30.19 21.88 6.07
CA ASP A 29 29.50 20.63 5.74
C ASP A 29 29.94 19.45 6.63
N VAL A 30 30.87 19.67 7.58
CA VAL A 30 31.36 18.61 8.48
C VAL A 30 30.21 18.05 9.30
N LYS A 31 30.11 16.73 9.36
CA LYS A 31 29.00 16.02 9.96
C LYS A 31 29.24 15.75 11.45
N PHE A 32 28.16 15.82 12.23
CA PHE A 32 28.08 15.24 13.56
C PHE A 32 27.33 13.90 13.54
N GLY A 33 28.08 12.79 13.46
CA GLY A 33 27.60 11.41 13.30
C GLY A 33 26.40 11.00 14.16
N THR A 34 26.50 11.19 15.47
CA THR A 34 25.52 10.77 16.49
C THR A 34 24.14 11.37 16.28
N MET A 35 24.07 12.65 15.89
CA MET A 35 22.80 13.35 15.65
C MET A 35 22.41 13.37 14.17
N ASN A 36 23.32 12.99 13.28
CA ASN A 36 23.14 13.10 11.83
C ASN A 36 22.86 14.55 11.36
N THR A 37 23.48 15.54 12.02
CA THR A 37 23.42 16.99 11.70
C THR A 37 24.81 17.54 11.34
N ARG A 38 24.95 18.85 11.14
CA ARG A 38 26.24 19.50 10.84
C ARG A 38 26.93 19.99 12.11
N ALA A 39 28.26 19.81 12.21
CA ALA A 39 29.05 20.26 13.35
C ALA A 39 29.00 21.79 13.52
N MET A 40 28.87 22.54 12.42
CA MET A 40 28.77 24.00 12.45
C MET A 40 27.45 24.52 13.03
N GLU A 41 26.44 23.68 13.24
CA GLU A 41 25.25 24.06 14.03
C GLU A 41 25.59 24.20 15.53
N PHE A 42 26.68 23.59 15.99
CA PHE A 42 27.13 23.67 17.40
C PHE A 42 28.29 24.66 17.61
N VAL A 43 29.18 24.79 16.61
CA VAL A 43 30.42 25.61 16.72
C VAL A 43 30.30 26.92 15.92
N GLY A 44 29.25 27.07 15.11
CA GLY A 44 29.04 28.14 14.12
C GLY A 44 28.22 29.32 14.59
N GLY A 45 27.60 29.18 15.74
CA GLY A 45 26.83 30.25 16.32
C GLY A 45 25.44 30.48 15.76
N GLY A 46 24.98 29.60 14.87
CA GLY A 46 23.68 29.77 14.28
C GLY A 46 23.64 30.19 12.82
N ALA A 47 24.81 30.38 12.20
CA ALA A 47 25.01 31.28 11.08
C ALA A 47 24.36 30.79 9.76
N ASN A 48 23.03 30.89 9.67
CA ASN A 48 22.24 30.41 8.54
C ASN A 48 21.40 31.48 7.84
N SER A 49 20.95 32.54 8.54
CA SER A 49 20.52 33.83 7.97
C SER A 49 19.88 34.73 9.04
N PHE A 50 20.36 35.96 9.21
CA PHE A 50 19.64 36.99 9.95
C PHE A 50 19.04 38.05 9.00
N LYS A 51 17.73 38.33 9.12
CA LYS A 51 17.08 39.47 8.45
C LYS A 51 17.52 40.75 9.15
N GLY A 52 18.13 41.65 8.39
CA GLY A 52 18.80 42.85 8.89
C GLY A 52 17.99 43.67 9.89
N ILE A 53 18.65 43.98 11.02
CA ILE A 53 18.30 45.13 11.85
C ILE A 53 18.50 46.39 11.00
N SER A 54 17.44 47.18 10.90
CA SER A 54 17.45 48.48 10.24
C SER A 54 18.48 49.39 10.92
N TYR A 55 19.21 50.18 10.11
CA TYR A 55 20.20 51.20 10.49
C TYR A 55 19.72 52.24 11.54
N ARG A 56 18.47 52.13 11.99
CA ARG A 56 17.76 52.99 12.94
C ARG A 56 18.00 52.62 14.40
N GLU A 57 18.38 51.38 14.71
CA GLU A 57 18.62 50.93 16.10
C GLU A 57 20.07 51.11 16.58
N TRP A 58 20.98 51.52 15.69
CA TRP A 58 22.40 51.71 16.02
C TRP A 58 22.76 53.14 16.48
N TYR A 59 21.85 54.11 16.34
CA TYR A 59 22.03 55.47 16.86
C TYR A 59 20.90 55.80 17.84
N GLY A 60 21.24 55.86 19.12
CA GLY A 60 20.35 56.32 20.18
C GLY A 60 19.79 57.72 19.90
N ASP A 61 18.57 57.95 20.38
CA ASP A 61 17.87 59.23 20.34
C ASP A 61 18.73 60.31 21.03
N THR A 62 19.43 61.13 20.23
CA THR A 62 19.98 62.39 20.72
C THR A 62 18.84 63.40 20.80
N THR A 63 18.40 63.69 22.02
CA THR A 63 17.48 64.80 22.28
C THR A 63 18.21 66.15 22.27
N VAL A 64 17.51 67.16 21.74
CA VAL A 64 17.69 68.63 21.82
C VAL A 64 18.30 69.35 20.58
N GLU A 65 17.38 69.99 19.85
CA GLU A 65 17.43 71.25 19.07
C GLU A 65 18.49 71.45 17.97
N ASP A 66 18.20 70.97 16.75
CA ASP A 66 18.22 71.80 15.51
C ASP A 66 17.80 70.98 14.26
N ASP A 67 16.54 71.14 13.82
CA ASP A 67 15.89 70.38 12.73
C ASP A 67 16.47 70.58 11.30
N LYS A 68 17.53 71.39 11.16
CA LYS A 68 18.11 71.75 9.85
C LYS A 68 19.28 70.84 9.42
N TRP A 69 19.98 70.21 10.36
CA TRP A 69 21.13 69.35 10.07
C TRP A 69 20.71 67.92 9.71
N LEU A 70 19.73 67.36 10.44
CA LEU A 70 19.22 66.00 10.23
C LEU A 70 18.58 65.81 8.84
N ASN A 71 17.88 66.82 8.32
CA ASN A 71 17.34 66.80 6.96
C ASN A 71 18.42 66.90 5.87
N LYS A 72 19.59 67.48 6.18
CA LYS A 72 20.73 67.60 5.27
C LYS A 72 21.53 66.28 5.20
N VAL A 73 21.62 65.55 6.32
CA VAL A 73 22.22 64.22 6.42
C VAL A 73 21.33 63.16 5.79
N LYS A 74 20.01 63.18 6.06
CA LYS A 74 19.03 62.30 5.38
C LYS A 74 19.06 62.44 3.86
N LYS A 75 19.21 63.66 3.32
CA LYS A 75 19.38 63.90 1.88
C LYS A 75 20.73 63.43 1.31
N ARG A 76 21.78 63.29 2.13
CA ARG A 76 23.10 62.77 1.72
C ARG A 76 23.14 61.25 1.75
N ILE A 77 22.54 60.62 2.76
CA ILE A 77 22.46 59.16 2.91
C ILE A 77 21.54 58.56 1.84
N PHE A 78 20.40 59.20 1.54
CA PHE A 78 19.51 58.78 0.45
C PHE A 78 20.15 58.91 -0.94
N LYS A 79 21.20 59.72 -1.08
CA LYS A 79 21.97 59.89 -2.31
C LYS A 79 23.12 58.88 -2.46
N LEU A 80 23.45 58.14 -1.41
CA LEU A 80 24.58 57.19 -1.35
C LEU A 80 24.15 55.71 -1.39
N GLY A 81 22.85 55.38 -1.36
CA GLY A 81 22.36 54.03 -1.66
C GLY A 81 22.76 52.90 -0.70
N LEU A 82 23.17 53.21 0.54
CA LEU A 82 23.64 52.23 1.53
C LEU A 82 22.52 51.79 2.49
N THR A 83 21.51 51.06 2.02
CA THR A 83 20.40 50.56 2.87
C THR A 83 20.34 49.03 3.02
N ASN A 84 21.34 48.28 2.56
CA ASN A 84 21.39 46.82 2.77
C ASN A 84 22.85 46.38 2.92
N VAL A 85 23.35 46.24 4.14
CA VAL A 85 24.60 45.51 4.40
C VAL A 85 24.20 44.07 4.73
N LYS A 86 24.34 43.17 3.76
CA LYS A 86 24.30 41.72 4.03
C LYS A 86 25.60 41.35 4.76
N ILE A 87 25.48 40.98 6.03
CA ILE A 87 26.55 40.30 6.77
C ILE A 87 26.59 38.85 6.26
N GLY A 88 27.79 38.30 6.00
CA GLY A 88 27.94 36.92 5.51
C GLY A 88 28.07 35.91 6.66
N MET A 89 27.61 34.66 6.48
CA MET A 89 27.59 33.58 7.50
C MET A 89 28.94 33.38 8.23
N HIS A 90 30.05 33.48 7.49
CA HIS A 90 31.40 33.35 8.04
C HIS A 90 31.80 34.48 9.01
N GLN A 91 31.09 35.61 9.00
CA GLN A 91 31.32 36.75 9.90
C GLN A 91 30.66 36.52 11.27
N GLU A 92 29.48 35.91 11.28
CA GLU A 92 28.76 35.52 12.50
C GLU A 92 29.52 34.43 13.25
N TRP A 93 30.05 33.44 12.52
CA TRP A 93 30.88 32.40 13.09
C TRP A 93 32.11 32.93 13.85
N LEU A 94 32.84 33.88 13.26
CA LEU A 94 33.98 34.49 13.95
C LEU A 94 33.57 35.37 15.13
N ALA A 95 32.45 36.07 15.02
CA ALA A 95 31.93 36.84 16.15
C ALA A 95 31.59 35.93 17.34
N PHE A 96 31.07 34.73 17.08
CA PHE A 96 30.85 33.72 18.11
C PHE A 96 32.16 33.22 18.73
N ILE A 97 33.12 32.78 17.92
CA ILE A 97 34.42 32.29 18.42
C ILE A 97 35.14 33.36 19.25
N GLY A 98 35.04 34.63 18.85
CA GLY A 98 35.67 35.75 19.55
C GLY A 98 34.89 36.28 20.75
N ALA A 99 33.66 35.81 21.00
CA ALA A 99 32.85 36.24 22.13
C ALA A 99 33.42 35.69 23.44
N ARG A 100 33.40 36.51 24.50
CA ARG A 100 33.81 36.08 25.84
C ARG A 100 32.79 35.08 26.38
N ALA A 101 33.25 33.92 26.83
CA ALA A 101 32.45 32.92 27.52
C ALA A 101 33.01 32.64 28.92
N ASP A 102 32.11 32.29 29.85
CA ASP A 102 32.49 31.83 31.19
C ASP A 102 33.14 30.44 31.13
N PRO A 103 33.95 30.06 32.15
CA PRO A 103 34.58 28.74 32.20
C PRO A 103 33.55 27.62 32.07
N GLY A 104 33.77 26.69 31.12
CA GLY A 104 32.86 25.57 30.84
C GLY A 104 31.83 25.84 29.74
N LEU A 105 31.69 27.08 29.25
CA LEU A 105 30.84 27.41 28.10
C LEU A 105 31.66 27.57 26.80
N PRO A 106 31.08 27.23 25.62
CA PRO A 106 31.76 27.37 24.35
C PRO A 106 31.93 28.85 23.97
N GLY A 107 33.17 29.25 23.68
CA GLY A 107 33.54 30.61 23.30
C GLY A 107 35.00 30.91 23.63
N SER A 108 35.38 32.18 23.64
CA SER A 108 36.73 32.62 24.00
C SER A 108 36.82 32.97 25.49
N PRO A 109 37.92 32.66 26.19
CA PRO A 109 38.11 33.07 27.59
C PRO A 109 38.22 34.60 27.78
N PHE A 110 38.50 35.34 26.70
CA PHE A 110 38.53 36.81 26.64
C PHE A 110 38.03 37.30 25.28
N PRO A 111 37.45 38.50 25.15
CA PRO A 111 36.93 39.00 23.89
C PRO A 111 38.03 39.17 22.81
N ILE A 112 37.78 38.61 21.62
CA ILE A 112 38.61 38.77 20.42
C ILE A 112 37.77 39.47 19.35
N SER A 113 38.19 40.67 18.95
CA SER A 113 37.51 41.47 17.94
C SER A 113 38.22 41.32 16.59
N PHE A 114 37.59 40.58 15.67
CA PHE A 114 38.12 40.32 14.34
C PHE A 114 37.92 41.54 13.41
N LYS A 115 39.00 42.30 13.16
CA LYS A 115 39.00 43.50 12.32
C LYS A 115 39.35 43.18 10.87
N ARG A 116 38.66 43.84 9.94
CA ARG A 116 38.79 43.60 8.47
C ARG A 116 39.46 44.71 7.69
N SER A 117 39.72 45.82 8.35
CA SER A 117 40.42 46.97 7.78
C SER A 117 41.41 47.49 8.80
N VAL A 118 42.53 47.98 8.28
CA VAL A 118 43.54 48.68 9.06
C VAL A 118 43.40 50.17 8.73
N SER A 119 43.49 51.04 9.74
CA SER A 119 43.55 52.49 9.53
C SER A 119 44.84 52.84 8.78
N GLU A 120 44.79 53.76 7.80
CA GLU A 120 45.96 54.19 7.00
C GLU A 120 47.14 54.74 7.86
N SER A 121 46.92 54.97 9.15
CA SER A 121 47.92 55.45 10.11
C SER A 121 48.59 54.35 10.97
N SER A 122 48.17 53.09 10.85
CA SER A 122 48.64 51.98 11.67
C SER A 122 49.65 51.09 10.93
N PRO A 123 50.71 50.58 11.59
CA PRO A 123 51.68 49.64 11.00
C PRO A 123 51.18 48.18 10.93
N MET A 124 49.92 47.91 11.30
CA MET A 124 49.33 46.56 11.28
C MET A 124 49.06 46.10 9.84
N GLU A 125 49.20 44.80 9.57
CA GLU A 125 48.83 44.18 8.29
C GLU A 125 47.71 43.15 8.51
N LEU A 126 46.82 42.98 7.52
CA LEU A 126 45.79 41.96 7.59
C LEU A 126 46.41 40.58 7.37
N MET A 127 46.12 39.63 8.27
CA MET A 127 46.53 38.25 8.09
C MET A 127 45.85 37.65 6.86
N ASN A 128 46.65 37.17 5.92
CA ASN A 128 46.21 36.55 4.68
C ASN A 128 47.04 35.29 4.38
N VAL A 129 46.89 34.27 5.22
CA VAL A 129 47.55 32.97 5.01
C VAL A 129 46.69 32.07 4.12
N SER A 130 47.31 31.09 3.46
CA SER A 130 46.58 30.13 2.64
C SER A 130 45.70 29.22 3.50
N VAL A 131 44.47 28.95 3.04
CA VAL A 131 43.55 27.98 3.65
C VAL A 131 43.43 26.77 2.75
N TYR A 132 43.41 25.58 3.34
CA TYR A 132 43.12 24.35 2.61
C TYR A 132 41.62 24.25 2.30
N SER A 133 41.28 23.99 1.04
CA SER A 133 39.91 23.65 0.66
C SER A 133 39.57 22.25 1.17
N CYS A 134 38.32 21.98 1.55
CA CYS A 134 37.89 20.62 1.89
C CYS A 134 37.98 19.64 0.70
N SER A 135 38.09 20.17 -0.53
CA SER A 135 38.36 19.39 -1.75
C SER A 135 39.83 18.99 -1.92
N ASP A 136 40.72 19.47 -1.06
CA ASP A 136 42.14 19.13 -1.11
C ASP A 136 42.36 17.68 -0.66
N THR A 137 42.99 16.88 -1.52
CA THR A 137 43.29 15.46 -1.25
C THR A 137 44.16 15.25 -0.01
N SER A 138 44.94 16.26 0.40
CA SER A 138 45.78 16.17 1.59
C SER A 138 44.98 16.11 2.91
N LEU A 139 43.78 16.67 2.94
CA LEU A 139 42.88 16.60 4.10
C LEU A 139 42.10 15.27 4.13
N GLY A 140 41.88 14.65 2.97
CA GLY A 140 41.18 13.37 2.86
C GLY A 140 39.74 13.42 3.36
N CYS A 141 39.04 14.55 3.21
CA CYS A 141 37.66 14.72 3.65
C CYS A 141 36.71 13.73 2.97
N SER A 142 35.75 13.23 3.73
CA SER A 142 34.72 12.31 3.25
C SER A 142 33.68 12.99 2.39
N CYS A 143 32.85 12.21 1.70
CA CYS A 143 31.75 12.77 0.94
C CYS A 143 30.64 13.33 1.83
N GLY A 144 30.46 12.77 3.03
CA GLY A 144 29.51 13.26 4.02
C GLY A 144 29.93 14.60 4.64
N ASP A 145 31.25 14.83 4.80
CA ASP A 145 31.81 16.03 5.45
C ASP A 145 32.17 17.16 4.46
N CYS A 146 32.38 16.82 3.18
CA CYS A 146 32.67 17.79 2.13
C CYS A 146 32.09 17.30 0.79
N PRO A 147 30.95 17.86 0.34
CA PRO A 147 30.35 17.56 -0.96
C PRO A 147 31.27 17.84 -2.16
N LEU A 148 32.27 18.71 -1.98
CA LEU A 148 33.29 19.06 -2.98
C LEU A 148 34.50 18.12 -2.97
N SER A 149 34.52 17.12 -2.07
CA SER A 149 35.63 16.17 -1.95
C SER A 149 35.76 15.32 -3.23
N PRO A 150 36.99 14.95 -3.63
CA PRO A 150 37.21 13.91 -4.65
C PRO A 150 36.47 12.61 -4.36
N ALA A 151 36.19 12.28 -3.09
CA ALA A 151 35.37 11.13 -2.70
C ALA A 151 33.90 11.25 -3.14
N CYS A 152 33.39 12.47 -3.35
CA CYS A 152 32.08 12.71 -3.95
C CYS A 152 32.10 12.79 -5.47
N SER A 153 33.28 12.86 -6.09
CA SER A 153 33.37 12.96 -7.55
C SER A 153 32.73 11.73 -8.18
N ASN A 154 31.72 11.96 -9.02
CA ASN A 154 30.98 10.91 -9.70
C ASN A 154 31.97 9.99 -10.43
N PRO A 155 32.09 8.68 -10.10
CA PRO A 155 32.30 7.75 -11.18
C PRO A 155 31.16 7.98 -12.16
N GLU A 156 31.51 8.09 -13.44
CA GLU A 156 30.63 8.27 -14.60
C GLU A 156 29.22 7.75 -14.25
N PRO A 157 28.17 8.61 -14.30
CA PRO A 157 26.84 8.17 -13.89
C PRO A 157 26.60 6.84 -14.58
N PRO A 158 26.18 5.77 -13.86
CA PRO A 158 25.75 4.57 -14.56
C PRO A 158 24.79 5.08 -15.61
N SER A 159 25.14 4.90 -16.89
CA SER A 159 24.30 5.28 -18.02
C SER A 159 22.89 4.95 -17.59
N PRO A 160 21.95 5.91 -17.55
CA PRO A 160 20.67 5.64 -16.95
C PRO A 160 20.19 4.34 -17.56
N SER A 161 20.07 3.30 -16.75
CA SER A 161 19.14 2.24 -17.08
C SER A 161 17.74 2.79 -16.82
N GLU A 162 17.45 4.01 -17.30
CA GLU A 162 16.50 4.09 -18.38
C GLU A 162 16.82 2.94 -19.35
N LYS A 163 16.26 1.77 -19.03
CA LYS A 163 15.35 1.17 -19.98
C LYS A 163 14.37 2.29 -20.32
N GLU A 164 14.78 3.25 -21.17
CA GLU A 164 13.87 4.10 -21.88
C GLU A 164 12.97 3.06 -22.51
N SER A 165 11.76 2.96 -21.98
CA SER A 165 10.71 2.23 -22.63
C SER A 165 10.67 2.87 -24.01
N CYS A 166 11.26 2.18 -25.00
CA CYS A 166 11.35 2.62 -26.38
C CYS A 166 10.03 3.32 -26.67
N SER A 167 10.04 4.59 -27.08
CA SER A 167 8.80 5.35 -27.25
C SER A 167 8.79 5.93 -28.65
N ILE A 168 7.74 5.60 -29.40
CA ILE A 168 7.55 6.02 -30.77
C ILE A 168 6.54 7.15 -30.75
N ARG A 169 6.88 8.26 -31.40
CA ARG A 169 6.01 9.42 -31.53
C ARG A 169 5.26 9.32 -32.86
N ILE A 170 3.94 9.13 -32.80
CA ILE A 170 3.06 9.16 -33.98
C ILE A 170 2.21 10.42 -33.87
N GLY A 171 2.60 11.48 -34.59
CA GLY A 171 1.94 12.79 -34.49
C GLY A 171 2.12 13.43 -33.10
N SER A 172 1.03 13.78 -32.43
CA SER A 172 1.02 14.35 -31.07
C SER A 172 1.07 13.31 -29.95
N LEU A 173 0.88 12.02 -30.24
CA LEU A 173 0.84 10.94 -29.27
C LEU A 173 2.22 10.29 -29.08
N LYS A 174 2.66 10.16 -27.83
CA LYS A 174 3.85 9.41 -27.41
C LYS A 174 3.39 8.02 -26.96
N ILE A 175 3.74 6.97 -27.70
CA ILE A 175 3.31 5.58 -27.47
C ILE A 175 4.54 4.75 -27.08
N ARG A 176 4.47 3.90 -26.05
CA ARG A 176 5.56 2.99 -25.68
C ARG A 176 5.65 1.83 -26.68
N CYS A 177 6.84 1.35 -27.00
CA CYS A 177 7.09 0.28 -27.96
C CYS A 177 6.52 -1.05 -27.51
N ILE A 178 6.36 -1.26 -26.20
CA ILE A 178 5.64 -2.42 -25.68
C ILE A 178 4.15 -2.34 -26.01
N GLU A 179 3.55 -1.15 -25.97
CA GLU A 179 2.14 -0.92 -26.38
C GLU A 179 1.99 -1.18 -27.87
N LEU A 180 2.92 -0.64 -28.67
CA LEU A 180 2.92 -0.88 -30.10
C LEU A 180 3.17 -2.36 -30.42
N ALA A 181 4.07 -3.04 -29.73
CA ALA A 181 4.35 -4.46 -29.94
C ALA A 181 3.18 -5.36 -29.54
N VAL A 182 2.52 -5.09 -28.41
CA VAL A 182 1.31 -5.82 -27.97
C VAL A 182 0.13 -5.53 -28.90
N ALA A 183 -0.07 -4.28 -29.32
CA ALA A 183 -1.12 -3.93 -30.28
C ALA A 183 -0.86 -4.58 -31.65
N ILE A 184 0.39 -4.56 -32.15
CA ILE A 184 0.78 -5.25 -33.37
C ILE A 184 0.60 -6.76 -33.21
N LEU A 185 1.01 -7.34 -32.09
CA LEU A 185 0.82 -8.77 -31.81
C LEU A 185 -0.66 -9.13 -31.78
N TYR A 186 -1.51 -8.31 -31.16
CA TYR A 186 -2.96 -8.49 -31.17
C TYR A 186 -3.52 -8.40 -32.59
N ILE A 187 -3.14 -7.38 -33.36
CA ILE A 187 -3.55 -7.25 -34.76
C ILE A 187 -3.08 -8.46 -35.58
N ILE A 188 -1.86 -8.95 -35.38
CA ILE A 188 -1.34 -10.15 -36.05
C ILE A 188 -2.12 -11.39 -35.63
N LEU A 189 -2.38 -11.60 -34.35
CA LEU A 189 -3.12 -12.76 -33.84
C LEU A 189 -4.56 -12.75 -34.33
N VAL A 190 -5.23 -11.59 -34.28
CA VAL A 190 -6.61 -11.41 -34.74
C VAL A 190 -6.69 -11.55 -36.26
N SER A 191 -5.77 -10.94 -37.01
CA SER A 191 -5.72 -11.07 -38.48
C SER A 191 -5.30 -12.47 -38.93
N ALA A 192 -4.43 -13.17 -38.20
CA ALA A 192 -4.12 -14.57 -38.42
C ALA A 192 -5.31 -15.47 -38.08
N PHE A 193 -6.04 -15.19 -37.00
CA PHE A 193 -7.24 -15.93 -36.62
C PHE A 193 -8.36 -15.78 -37.66
N PHE A 194 -8.67 -14.53 -38.06
CA PHE A 194 -9.66 -14.27 -39.09
C PHE A 194 -9.19 -14.70 -40.48
N GLY A 195 -7.91 -14.53 -40.79
CA GLY A 195 -7.28 -14.98 -42.04
C GLY A 195 -7.30 -16.50 -42.18
N TRP A 196 -6.98 -17.23 -41.11
CA TRP A 196 -7.12 -18.68 -41.03
C TRP A 196 -8.59 -19.11 -41.12
N GLY A 197 -9.50 -18.39 -40.46
CA GLY A 197 -10.94 -18.63 -40.58
C GLY A 197 -11.47 -18.45 -42.00
N LEU A 198 -10.98 -17.43 -42.73
CA LEU A 198 -11.29 -17.19 -44.14
C LEU A 198 -10.62 -18.22 -45.07
N PHE A 199 -9.38 -18.64 -44.78
CA PHE A 199 -8.69 -19.71 -45.50
C PHE A 199 -9.40 -21.06 -45.32
N HIS A 200 -9.82 -21.40 -44.11
CA HIS A 200 -10.60 -22.60 -43.84
C HIS A 200 -11.97 -22.55 -44.55
N ARG A 201 -12.63 -21.37 -44.56
CA ARG A 201 -13.88 -21.14 -45.30
C ARG A 201 -13.71 -21.31 -46.81
N THR A 202 -12.59 -20.89 -47.38
CA THR A 202 -12.29 -21.06 -48.82
C THR A 202 -11.82 -22.48 -49.15
N SER A 203 -11.12 -23.15 -48.23
CA SER A 203 -10.73 -24.55 -48.33
C SER A 203 -11.93 -25.50 -48.27
N GLU A 204 -12.95 -25.22 -47.44
CA GLU A 204 -14.23 -25.95 -47.42
C GLU A 204 -14.99 -25.80 -48.74
N ARG A 205 -14.95 -24.62 -49.38
CA ARG A 205 -15.49 -24.39 -50.73
C ARG A 205 -14.72 -25.12 -51.84
N ARG A 206 -13.47 -25.53 -51.60
CA ARG A 206 -12.58 -26.19 -52.57
C ARG A 206 -12.49 -27.72 -52.43
N ARG A 207 -13.06 -28.34 -51.39
CA ARG A 207 -13.22 -29.81 -51.37
C ARG A 207 -14.28 -30.19 -52.39
N PRO A 208 -13.95 -30.95 -53.44
CA PRO A 208 -14.95 -31.40 -54.39
C PRO A 208 -15.88 -32.38 -53.67
N THR A 209 -17.17 -32.06 -53.65
CA THR A 209 -18.23 -33.07 -53.66
C THR A 209 -17.86 -34.09 -54.73
N ALA A 210 -17.48 -35.29 -54.31
CA ALA A 210 -17.45 -36.43 -55.22
C ALA A 210 -18.87 -36.55 -55.79
N SER A 211 -18.96 -36.40 -57.11
CA SER A 211 -20.15 -36.64 -57.89
C SER A 211 -20.74 -38.00 -57.54
N MET A 212 -22.02 -38.03 -57.23
CA MET A 212 -22.89 -39.08 -57.76
C MET A 212 -24.18 -38.40 -58.21
N GLU A 213 -24.29 -38.21 -59.52
CA GLU A 213 -25.49 -37.71 -60.20
C GLU A 213 -26.71 -38.59 -59.88
N PRO A 214 -27.91 -38.01 -59.75
CA PRO A 214 -29.14 -38.73 -60.04
C PRO A 214 -29.40 -38.65 -61.55
N LEU A 215 -29.31 -39.79 -62.21
CA LEU A 215 -29.67 -39.98 -63.61
C LEU A 215 -31.19 -40.19 -63.68
N LEU A 216 -31.96 -39.11 -63.89
CA LEU A 216 -33.20 -39.15 -64.68
C LEU A 216 -33.73 -37.74 -64.96
N ASN A 217 -33.48 -37.24 -66.17
CA ASN A 217 -34.28 -36.20 -66.80
C ASN A 217 -34.95 -36.82 -68.03
N VAL A 218 -36.27 -37.04 -67.97
CA VAL A 218 -37.13 -36.98 -69.16
C VAL A 218 -38.44 -36.29 -68.78
N MET A 219 -38.61 -35.10 -69.36
CA MET A 219 -39.85 -34.35 -69.66
C MET A 219 -40.83 -34.04 -68.52
N HIS A 220 -41.03 -32.74 -68.28
CA HIS A 220 -42.25 -32.11 -68.78
C HIS A 220 -42.17 -30.57 -68.80
N ASP A 221 -42.66 -30.02 -69.92
CA ASP A 221 -43.00 -28.62 -70.15
C ASP A 221 -44.00 -28.06 -69.12
N ASP A 222 -43.92 -26.74 -68.97
CA ASP A 222 -44.81 -25.83 -68.26
C ASP A 222 -46.30 -26.07 -68.55
N PHE A 223 -47.15 -25.92 -67.51
CA PHE A 223 -48.44 -25.23 -67.65
C PHE A 223 -48.97 -24.74 -66.28
N ASP A 224 -49.30 -23.46 -66.24
CA ASP A 224 -50.04 -22.75 -65.19
C ASP A 224 -51.41 -23.38 -64.88
N SER A 225 -51.87 -23.28 -63.62
CA SER A 225 -53.24 -22.80 -63.33
C SER A 225 -53.51 -22.57 -61.83
N ASP A 226 -54.32 -21.53 -61.64
CA ASP A 226 -54.85 -20.90 -60.43
C ASP A 226 -55.95 -21.71 -59.71
N ASN A 227 -56.13 -21.36 -58.41
CA ASN A 227 -57.37 -21.39 -57.60
C ASN A 227 -58.12 -22.73 -57.34
N LEU A 228 -58.44 -23.00 -56.05
CA LEU A 228 -59.79 -22.86 -55.45
C LEU A 228 -60.00 -23.81 -54.24
N GLN A 229 -60.37 -23.18 -53.11
CA GLN A 229 -61.30 -23.59 -52.03
C GLN A 229 -61.84 -25.04 -51.91
N LYS A 230 -61.92 -25.46 -50.62
CA LYS A 230 -63.07 -25.99 -49.86
C LYS A 230 -63.14 -27.49 -49.45
N ASP A 231 -63.34 -27.62 -48.13
CA ASP A 231 -64.23 -28.50 -47.37
C ASP A 231 -63.92 -29.99 -47.14
N GLU A 232 -64.33 -30.39 -45.93
CA GLU A 232 -64.06 -31.58 -45.13
C GLU A 232 -64.68 -32.89 -45.66
N SER A 233 -64.07 -34.04 -45.34
CA SER A 233 -64.61 -35.03 -44.38
C SER A 233 -64.16 -36.50 -44.61
N HIS A 234 -63.94 -37.19 -43.48
CA HIS A 234 -63.99 -38.63 -43.20
C HIS A 234 -62.93 -39.64 -43.71
N THR A 235 -62.03 -39.97 -42.78
CA THR A 235 -61.58 -41.30 -42.28
C THR A 235 -61.80 -42.56 -43.13
N THR A 236 -60.71 -43.26 -43.48
CA THR A 236 -60.57 -44.74 -43.36
C THR A 236 -59.08 -45.12 -43.30
N GLU A 237 -58.70 -45.96 -42.33
CA GLU A 237 -57.36 -46.48 -42.05
C GLU A 237 -56.87 -47.54 -43.07
N VAL A 238 -55.59 -47.50 -43.47
CA VAL A 238 -54.72 -48.65 -43.84
C VAL A 238 -53.23 -48.20 -43.71
N PRO A 239 -52.23 -49.10 -43.60
CA PRO A 239 -51.28 -49.16 -42.48
C PRO A 239 -49.93 -48.49 -42.78
N ASP A 240 -49.34 -47.89 -41.74
CA ASP A 240 -47.98 -47.37 -41.76
C ASP A 240 -46.93 -48.46 -42.01
N LEU A 241 -46.24 -48.38 -43.15
CA LEU A 241 -44.91 -48.92 -43.32
C LEU A 241 -44.05 -47.91 -44.09
N LEU A 242 -43.50 -46.94 -43.35
CA LEU A 242 -42.42 -46.07 -43.82
C LEU A 242 -41.25 -46.21 -42.83
N PRO A 243 -40.02 -46.52 -43.29
CA PRO A 243 -38.92 -46.81 -42.38
C PRO A 243 -38.56 -45.54 -41.60
N SER A 244 -38.57 -45.63 -40.27
CA SER A 244 -38.07 -44.58 -39.39
C SER A 244 -36.57 -44.37 -39.66
N PHE A 245 -36.23 -43.31 -40.40
CA PHE A 245 -34.86 -42.80 -40.48
C PHE A 245 -34.48 -42.21 -39.11
N ASN A 246 -34.04 -43.07 -38.21
CA ASN A 246 -33.46 -42.66 -36.92
C ASN A 246 -32.06 -42.04 -37.17
N LYS A 247 -32.01 -40.74 -37.47
CA LYS A 247 -30.76 -39.95 -37.38
C LYS A 247 -30.35 -39.86 -35.91
N ARG A 248 -29.54 -40.81 -35.45
CA ARG A 248 -28.94 -40.76 -34.11
C ARG A 248 -27.69 -39.89 -34.16
N ILE A 249 -27.72 -38.79 -33.41
CA ILE A 249 -26.66 -37.78 -33.30
C ILE A 249 -25.41 -38.40 -32.65
N GLN A 250 -24.21 -38.19 -33.21
CA GLN A 250 -22.97 -38.37 -32.47
C GLN A 250 -22.55 -37.05 -31.83
N LEU A 251 -22.86 -36.89 -30.53
CA LEU A 251 -22.16 -35.96 -29.64
C LEU A 251 -20.65 -36.34 -29.61
N SER A 252 -19.76 -35.46 -29.11
CA SER A 252 -18.37 -35.92 -28.87
C SER A 252 -18.39 -37.16 -27.97
N VAL A 253 -17.39 -38.04 -28.05
CA VAL A 253 -17.36 -39.25 -27.22
C VAL A 253 -17.56 -38.88 -25.74
N VAL A 254 -16.88 -37.84 -25.27
CA VAL A 254 -16.98 -37.30 -23.91
C VAL A 254 -18.38 -36.74 -23.63
N GLN A 255 -18.91 -35.89 -24.50
CA GLN A 255 -20.23 -35.27 -24.31
C GLN A 255 -21.36 -36.31 -24.38
N GLY A 256 -21.21 -37.35 -25.20
CA GLY A 256 -22.11 -38.51 -25.26
C GLY A 256 -22.11 -39.32 -23.96
N TYR A 257 -20.94 -39.55 -23.36
CA TYR A 257 -20.84 -40.17 -22.03
C TYR A 257 -21.51 -39.31 -20.95
N ILE A 258 -21.24 -38.00 -20.92
CA ILE A 258 -21.83 -37.08 -19.94
C ILE A 258 -23.36 -37.00 -20.10
N SER A 259 -23.86 -36.88 -21.34
CA SER A 259 -25.31 -36.89 -21.59
C SER A 259 -25.96 -38.22 -21.20
N ASN A 260 -25.31 -39.36 -21.42
CA ASN A 260 -25.85 -40.66 -21.02
C ASN A 260 -25.84 -40.84 -19.49
N PHE A 261 -24.82 -40.31 -18.80
CA PHE A 261 -24.78 -40.22 -17.35
C PHE A 261 -25.97 -39.41 -16.83
N PHE A 262 -26.17 -38.17 -17.30
CA PHE A 262 -27.28 -37.33 -16.86
C PHE A 262 -28.66 -37.91 -17.19
N ARG A 263 -28.79 -38.67 -18.29
CA ARG A 263 -30.02 -39.39 -18.62
C ARG A 263 -30.36 -40.45 -17.57
N THR A 264 -29.39 -41.29 -17.23
CA THR A 264 -29.59 -42.39 -16.27
C THR A 264 -29.75 -41.86 -14.86
N TYR A 265 -28.90 -40.89 -14.49
CA TYR A 265 -28.91 -40.23 -13.20
C TYR A 265 -30.20 -39.44 -12.97
N GLY A 266 -30.68 -38.68 -13.96
CA GLY A 266 -31.93 -37.93 -13.85
C GLY A 266 -33.16 -38.82 -13.57
N LYS A 267 -33.24 -39.99 -14.22
CA LYS A 267 -34.28 -40.99 -13.91
C LYS A 267 -34.14 -41.54 -12.50
N TRP A 268 -32.92 -41.78 -12.04
CA TRP A 268 -32.67 -42.31 -10.70
C TRP A 268 -33.02 -41.29 -9.60
N VAL A 269 -32.66 -40.01 -9.76
CA VAL A 269 -33.01 -38.93 -8.83
C VAL A 269 -34.52 -38.73 -8.77
N ALA A 270 -35.21 -38.75 -9.91
CA ALA A 270 -36.66 -38.62 -9.96
C ALA A 270 -37.40 -39.78 -9.25
N ARG A 271 -36.82 -40.99 -9.23
CA ARG A 271 -37.37 -42.15 -8.51
C ARG A 271 -37.09 -42.14 -7.01
N ASN A 272 -35.93 -41.61 -6.60
CA ASN A 272 -35.47 -41.64 -5.21
C ASN A 272 -35.14 -40.24 -4.65
N PRO A 273 -36.04 -39.24 -4.76
CA PRO A 273 -35.71 -37.85 -4.41
C PRO A 273 -35.43 -37.66 -2.91
N THR A 274 -36.13 -38.42 -2.03
CA THR A 274 -35.92 -38.37 -0.57
C THR A 274 -34.52 -38.82 -0.16
N LEU A 275 -34.05 -39.94 -0.72
CA LEU A 275 -32.73 -40.51 -0.42
C LEU A 275 -31.63 -39.57 -0.89
N VAL A 276 -31.75 -39.03 -2.11
CA VAL A 276 -30.77 -38.10 -2.67
C VAL A 276 -30.67 -36.84 -1.83
N LEU A 277 -31.81 -36.22 -1.47
CA LEU A 277 -31.84 -35.01 -0.65
C LEU A 277 -31.24 -35.24 0.76
N CYS A 278 -31.61 -36.33 1.43
CA CYS A 278 -31.09 -36.61 2.78
C CYS A 278 -29.58 -36.92 2.77
N SER A 279 -29.13 -37.70 1.78
CA SER A 279 -27.71 -38.07 1.67
C SER A 279 -26.80 -36.88 1.35
N SER A 280 -27.21 -35.98 0.45
CA SER A 280 -26.44 -34.78 0.11
C SER A 280 -26.38 -33.77 1.25
N LEU A 281 -27.50 -33.54 1.96
CA LEU A 281 -27.53 -32.68 3.14
C LEU A 281 -26.68 -33.24 4.29
N ALA A 282 -26.72 -34.55 4.52
CA ALA A 282 -25.91 -35.17 5.57
C ALA A 282 -24.41 -34.96 5.37
N ILE A 283 -23.92 -35.09 4.12
CA ILE A 283 -22.50 -34.86 3.79
C ILE A 283 -22.09 -33.42 4.12
N VAL A 284 -22.91 -32.44 3.71
CA VAL A 284 -22.56 -31.02 3.94
C VAL A 284 -22.67 -30.64 5.41
N LEU A 285 -23.64 -31.18 6.16
CA LEU A 285 -23.73 -30.96 7.60
C LEU A 285 -22.50 -31.51 8.34
N VAL A 286 -21.92 -32.63 7.89
CA VAL A 286 -20.65 -33.15 8.43
C VAL A 286 -19.50 -32.18 8.17
N LEU A 287 -19.42 -31.57 6.98
CA LEU A 287 -18.41 -30.54 6.70
C LEU A 287 -18.58 -29.31 7.60
N CYS A 288 -19.82 -28.90 7.86
CA CYS A 288 -20.13 -27.77 8.75
C CYS A 288 -19.71 -28.00 10.21
N LEU A 289 -19.54 -29.25 10.69
CA LEU A 289 -19.05 -29.50 12.05
C LEU A 289 -17.65 -28.92 12.29
N GLY A 290 -16.85 -28.75 11.24
CA GLY A 290 -15.52 -28.13 11.33
C GLY A 290 -15.54 -26.65 11.74
N LEU A 291 -16.70 -25.98 11.69
CA LEU A 291 -16.87 -24.60 12.15
C LEU A 291 -16.61 -24.42 13.65
N VAL A 292 -16.58 -25.51 14.45
CA VAL A 292 -16.17 -25.45 15.86
C VAL A 292 -14.74 -24.91 16.04
N PHE A 293 -13.87 -25.10 15.04
CA PHE A 293 -12.49 -24.60 15.04
C PHE A 293 -12.32 -23.26 14.31
N PHE A 294 -13.42 -22.58 13.99
CA PHE A 294 -13.40 -21.33 13.23
C PHE A 294 -12.61 -20.23 13.95
N LYS A 295 -11.62 -19.67 13.27
CA LYS A 295 -10.80 -18.55 13.74
C LYS A 295 -10.55 -17.57 12.59
N VAL A 296 -10.60 -16.28 12.90
CA VAL A 296 -10.36 -15.19 11.94
C VAL A 296 -8.97 -14.60 12.18
N GLU A 297 -8.20 -14.35 11.12
CA GLU A 297 -6.93 -13.62 11.18
C GLU A 297 -7.16 -12.15 10.81
N THR A 298 -6.76 -11.22 11.69
CA THR A 298 -6.93 -9.77 11.53
C THR A 298 -5.61 -9.03 11.28
N ARG A 299 -4.46 -9.67 11.54
CA ARG A 299 -3.16 -9.02 11.43
C ARG A 299 -2.78 -8.74 9.97
N PRO A 300 -2.52 -7.47 9.60
CA PRO A 300 -2.18 -7.11 8.21
C PRO A 300 -0.93 -7.82 7.69
N GLU A 301 0.10 -7.97 8.53
CA GLU A 301 1.34 -8.67 8.19
C GLU A 301 1.10 -10.12 7.72
N LYS A 302 0.19 -10.86 8.36
CA LYS A 302 -0.06 -12.26 8.00
C LYS A 302 -1.01 -12.43 6.82
N LEU A 303 -1.77 -11.38 6.49
CA LEU A 303 -2.73 -11.38 5.40
C LEU A 303 -2.09 -10.98 4.07
N TRP A 304 -1.21 -9.97 4.10
CA TRP A 304 -0.73 -9.30 2.89
C TRP A 304 0.74 -9.59 2.54
N VAL A 305 1.50 -10.21 3.45
CA VAL A 305 2.91 -10.54 3.22
C VAL A 305 3.04 -12.02 2.86
N GLY A 306 3.72 -12.30 1.75
CA GLY A 306 4.02 -13.67 1.34
C GLY A 306 4.93 -14.37 2.34
N GLN A 307 4.58 -15.60 2.73
CA GLN A 307 5.49 -16.42 3.55
C GLN A 307 6.76 -16.74 2.76
N GLY A 308 7.93 -16.41 3.34
CA GLY A 308 9.22 -16.51 2.66
C GLY A 308 9.49 -15.40 1.65
N SER A 309 8.82 -14.24 1.75
CA SER A 309 9.21 -13.06 0.99
C SER A 309 10.55 -12.52 1.52
N ARG A 310 11.34 -11.90 0.63
CA ARG A 310 12.64 -11.37 1.00
C ARG A 310 12.52 -10.28 2.06
N ALA A 311 11.53 -9.38 1.99
CA ALA A 311 11.33 -8.36 3.02
C ALA A 311 10.92 -8.97 4.37
N ALA A 312 10.18 -10.09 4.38
CA ALA A 312 9.85 -10.79 5.62
C ALA A 312 11.08 -11.44 6.26
N GLU A 313 11.97 -12.03 5.45
CA GLU A 313 13.26 -12.57 5.93
C GLU A 313 14.20 -11.47 6.43
N GLU A 314 14.27 -10.35 5.71
CA GLU A 314 15.05 -9.16 6.10
C GLU A 314 14.53 -8.58 7.43
N LYS A 315 13.21 -8.47 7.61
CA LYS A 315 12.59 -8.06 8.88
C LYS A 315 12.91 -9.05 10.00
N HIS A 316 12.74 -10.35 9.77
CA HIS A 316 13.02 -11.37 10.78
C HIS A 316 14.50 -11.35 11.20
N PHE A 317 15.42 -11.16 10.25
CA PHE A 317 16.84 -11.01 10.54
C PHE A 317 17.10 -9.74 11.39
N PHE A 318 16.52 -8.61 11.00
CA PHE A 318 16.61 -7.36 11.74
C PHE A 318 16.11 -7.51 13.18
N ASP A 319 14.89 -8.00 13.37
CA ASP A 319 14.24 -8.13 14.68
C ASP A 319 14.91 -9.16 15.61
N SER A 320 15.66 -10.13 15.06
CA SER A 320 16.32 -11.18 15.84
C SER A 320 17.76 -10.86 16.27
N HIS A 321 18.46 -10.00 15.53
CA HIS A 321 19.85 -9.63 15.81
C HIS A 321 19.99 -8.20 16.34
N LEU A 322 19.09 -7.31 15.93
CA LEU A 322 19.01 -5.91 16.35
C LEU A 322 17.72 -5.69 17.15
N ALA A 323 17.55 -4.52 17.74
CA ALA A 323 16.32 -4.23 18.47
C ALA A 323 15.13 -4.11 17.50
N PRO A 324 13.99 -4.78 17.76
CA PRO A 324 12.80 -4.65 16.93
C PRO A 324 12.36 -3.18 16.89
N PHE A 325 11.87 -2.75 15.74
CA PHE A 325 11.41 -1.37 15.57
C PHE A 325 10.30 -1.03 16.60
N TYR A 326 10.46 0.08 17.30
CA TYR A 326 9.55 0.54 18.35
C TYR A 326 8.16 0.87 17.78
N ARG A 327 7.14 0.80 18.63
CA ARG A 327 5.75 1.18 18.33
C ARG A 327 5.63 2.70 18.41
N ILE A 328 4.82 3.30 17.54
CA ILE A 328 4.70 4.75 17.42
C ILE A 328 3.28 5.19 17.72
N GLU A 329 3.13 6.01 18.75
CA GLU A 329 1.89 6.75 19.00
C GLU A 329 2.13 8.23 18.68
N GLN A 330 1.35 8.77 17.76
CA GLN A 330 1.57 10.11 17.22
C GLN A 330 0.31 10.97 17.31
N LEU A 331 0.50 12.22 17.74
CA LEU A 331 -0.49 13.30 17.72
C LEU A 331 0.02 14.40 16.79
N ILE A 332 -0.84 14.88 15.89
CA ILE A 332 -0.59 16.01 15.01
C ILE A 332 -1.61 17.09 15.34
N VAL A 333 -1.14 18.20 15.92
CA VAL A 333 -1.96 19.38 16.20
C VAL A 333 -1.64 20.42 15.14
N ALA A 334 -2.63 20.90 14.40
CA ALA A 334 -2.41 21.81 13.29
C ALA A 334 -3.40 22.97 13.23
N THR A 335 -2.93 24.12 12.73
CA THR A 335 -3.77 25.31 12.53
C THR A 335 -4.75 25.16 11.38
N ILE A 336 -5.93 25.74 11.52
CA ILE A 336 -6.96 25.76 10.47
C ILE A 336 -6.58 26.81 9.40
N PRO A 337 -6.65 26.48 8.09
CA PRO A 337 -6.35 27.43 7.02
C PRO A 337 -7.35 28.59 6.98
N ASP A 338 -6.85 29.79 6.71
CA ASP A 338 -7.64 31.02 6.77
C ASP A 338 -8.59 31.16 5.55
N SER A 339 -9.85 31.53 5.78
CA SER A 339 -10.93 31.39 4.79
C SER A 339 -10.82 32.30 3.56
N LYS A 340 -9.93 33.31 3.61
CA LYS A 340 -9.78 34.32 2.55
C LYS A 340 -8.62 34.07 1.59
N ASN A 341 -7.52 33.50 2.08
CA ASN A 341 -6.27 33.33 1.31
C ASN A 341 -5.72 31.90 1.30
N GLY A 342 -6.26 30.98 2.11
CA GLY A 342 -5.74 29.61 2.24
C GLY A 342 -4.41 29.49 2.97
N ASN A 343 -3.80 30.60 3.41
CA ASN A 343 -2.58 30.59 4.22
C ASN A 343 -2.89 30.07 5.62
N ARG A 344 -2.01 29.21 6.14
CA ARG A 344 -2.09 28.67 7.50
C ARG A 344 -1.30 29.60 8.45
N PRO A 345 -1.87 30.03 9.58
CA PRO A 345 -1.13 30.83 10.56
C PRO A 345 -0.03 29.99 11.23
N GLY A 346 0.97 30.66 11.81
CA GLY A 346 1.99 29.98 12.61
C GLY A 346 1.37 29.37 13.86
N ILE A 347 1.77 28.13 14.19
CA ILE A 347 1.25 27.41 15.37
C ILE A 347 1.97 27.77 16.67
N LEU A 348 3.15 28.39 16.57
CA LEU A 348 3.99 28.76 17.71
C LEU A 348 3.42 29.97 18.45
N THR A 349 2.66 29.70 19.52
CA THR A 349 2.17 30.69 20.49
C THR A 349 2.24 30.11 21.90
N ASP A 350 2.40 30.95 22.93
CA ASP A 350 2.49 30.49 24.33
C ASP A 350 1.22 29.72 24.73
N ASP A 351 0.05 30.22 24.32
CA ASP A 351 -1.25 29.57 24.57
C ASP A 351 -1.31 28.16 23.97
N ASN A 352 -0.76 27.97 22.76
CA ASN A 352 -0.75 26.66 22.11
C ASN A 352 0.27 25.71 22.76
N ILE A 353 1.41 26.21 23.27
CA ILE A 353 2.40 25.40 24.00
C ILE A 353 1.83 24.99 25.37
N LEU A 354 1.13 25.89 26.07
CA LEU A 354 0.45 25.57 27.32
C LEU A 354 -0.62 24.48 27.11
N LEU A 355 -1.37 24.56 26.02
CA LEU A 355 -2.31 23.51 25.62
C LEU A 355 -1.61 22.15 25.45
N LEU A 356 -0.40 22.11 24.88
CA LEU A 356 0.36 20.87 24.77
C LEU A 356 0.77 20.30 26.14
N PHE A 357 1.12 21.14 27.12
CA PHE A 357 1.37 20.68 28.48
C PHE A 357 0.12 20.09 29.13
N ASP A 358 -1.05 20.70 28.94
CA ASP A 358 -2.32 20.15 29.40
C ASP A 358 -2.63 18.79 28.76
N MET A 359 -2.36 18.65 27.46
CA MET A 359 -2.48 17.38 26.75
C MET A 359 -1.49 16.33 27.28
N GLN A 360 -0.23 16.70 27.49
CA GLN A 360 0.82 15.81 28.02
C GLN A 360 0.46 15.29 29.41
N LYS A 361 -0.02 16.17 30.30
CA LYS A 361 -0.49 15.79 31.65
C LYS A 361 -1.59 14.74 31.59
N LYS A 362 -2.53 14.86 30.65
CA LYS A 362 -3.59 13.87 30.44
C LYS A 362 -3.05 12.52 29.96
N VAL A 363 -2.03 12.52 29.10
CA VAL A 363 -1.35 11.29 28.66
C VAL A 363 -0.61 10.62 29.82
N ASP A 364 0.06 11.40 30.67
CA ASP A 364 0.78 10.88 31.85
C ASP A 364 -0.14 10.32 32.94
N GLU A 365 -1.41 10.74 32.97
CA GLU A 365 -2.46 10.23 33.85
C GLU A 365 -3.04 8.88 33.40
N ILE A 366 -2.75 8.40 32.18
CA ILE A 366 -3.29 7.12 31.67
C ILE A 366 -2.82 5.96 32.57
N ARG A 367 -3.79 5.15 33.01
CA ARG A 367 -3.57 3.93 33.78
C ARG A 367 -4.37 2.80 33.14
N ALA A 368 -3.70 1.92 32.40
CA ALA A 368 -4.33 0.77 31.75
C ALA A 368 -4.24 -0.48 32.63
N ASN A 369 -5.29 -1.30 32.70
CA ASN A 369 -5.28 -2.55 33.46
C ASN A 369 -5.04 -3.73 32.51
N TYR A 370 -3.94 -4.45 32.70
CA TYR A 370 -3.63 -5.67 31.95
C TYR A 370 -3.25 -6.79 32.91
N SER A 371 -4.00 -7.89 32.88
CA SER A 371 -3.79 -9.08 33.73
C SER A 371 -3.70 -8.77 35.24
N GLY A 372 -4.44 -7.76 35.72
CA GLY A 372 -4.46 -7.34 37.12
C GLY A 372 -3.31 -6.40 37.53
N SER A 373 -2.42 -6.04 36.60
CA SER A 373 -1.37 -5.03 36.79
C SER A 373 -1.77 -3.71 36.13
N VAL A 374 -1.50 -2.59 36.81
CA VAL A 374 -1.68 -1.25 36.24
C VAL A 374 -0.43 -0.89 35.44
N VAL A 375 -0.62 -0.48 34.19
CA VAL A 375 0.42 -0.12 33.23
C VAL A 375 0.33 1.39 32.94
N SER A 376 1.46 2.08 33.07
CA SER A 376 1.63 3.49 32.74
C SER A 376 2.58 3.66 31.54
N LEU A 377 2.67 4.88 30.98
CA LEU A 377 3.59 5.18 29.88
C LEU A 377 5.06 4.88 30.26
N THR A 378 5.45 5.22 31.49
CA THR A 378 6.84 5.02 31.98
C THR A 378 7.28 3.56 32.06
N ASP A 379 6.32 2.62 32.07
CA ASP A 379 6.57 1.18 32.12
C ASP A 379 6.85 0.58 30.72
N ILE A 380 6.41 1.26 29.66
CA ILE A 380 6.40 0.72 28.29
C ILE A 380 7.20 1.57 27.28
N CYS A 381 7.45 2.84 27.59
CA CYS A 381 8.14 3.77 26.69
C CYS A 381 9.60 3.35 26.42
N LEU A 382 10.13 3.77 25.27
CA LEU A 382 11.54 3.63 24.94
C LEU A 382 12.39 4.58 25.81
N LYS A 383 13.44 4.03 26.46
CA LYS A 383 14.37 4.76 27.32
C LYS A 383 15.81 4.58 26.84
N PRO A 384 16.33 5.48 25.97
CA PRO A 384 17.67 5.36 25.39
C PRO A 384 18.80 5.33 26.43
N LEU A 385 18.67 6.10 27.53
CA LEU A 385 19.64 6.17 28.63
C LEU A 385 19.15 5.48 29.92
N GLY A 386 17.99 4.80 29.87
CA GLY A 386 17.44 4.03 31.01
C GLY A 386 16.59 4.80 32.03
N GLU A 387 16.69 6.13 32.10
CA GLU A 387 15.95 6.95 33.08
C GLU A 387 14.58 7.42 32.53
N ASP A 388 14.60 8.30 31.54
CA ASP A 388 13.42 8.99 31.00
C ASP A 388 12.95 8.46 29.63
N CYS A 389 11.66 8.66 29.34
CA CYS A 389 11.04 8.32 28.07
C CYS A 389 11.51 9.25 26.93
N ALA A 390 11.79 8.68 25.75
CA ALA A 390 12.18 9.42 24.56
C ALA A 390 11.00 10.08 23.81
N THR A 391 10.18 10.87 24.51
CA THR A 391 9.06 11.61 23.90
C THR A 391 9.59 12.69 22.95
N GLN A 392 9.15 12.69 21.70
CA GLN A 392 9.51 13.72 20.71
C GLN A 392 8.41 14.77 20.66
N SER A 393 8.68 15.94 21.25
CA SER A 393 7.74 17.07 21.34
C SER A 393 8.50 18.36 21.57
N ILE A 394 7.96 19.50 21.13
CA ILE A 394 8.49 20.84 21.47
C ILE A 394 8.64 21.04 22.98
N LEU A 395 7.81 20.36 23.79
CA LEU A 395 7.87 20.39 25.26
C LEU A 395 9.23 19.96 25.82
N GLN A 396 10.01 19.19 25.06
CA GLN A 396 11.35 18.78 25.48
C GLN A 396 12.33 19.96 25.59
N TYR A 397 12.13 21.06 24.87
CA TYR A 397 12.93 22.29 25.07
C TYR A 397 12.69 22.96 26.41
N PHE A 398 11.66 22.53 27.14
CA PHE A 398 11.33 22.97 28.49
C PHE A 398 11.50 21.83 29.50
N GLN A 399 12.23 20.77 29.12
CA GLN A 399 12.48 19.57 29.94
C GLN A 399 11.20 18.88 30.43
N MET A 400 10.11 18.99 29.66
CA MET A 400 8.79 18.45 30.02
C MET A 400 8.21 19.06 31.32
N ASP A 401 8.70 20.21 31.76
CA ASP A 401 8.22 20.93 32.95
C ASP A 401 7.48 22.22 32.54
N PRO A 402 6.19 22.39 32.88
CA PRO A 402 5.44 23.60 32.57
C PRO A 402 6.00 24.86 33.25
N ASP A 403 6.64 24.75 34.42
CA ASP A 403 7.19 25.92 35.12
C ASP A 403 8.35 26.54 34.33
N ASN A 404 9.06 25.72 33.54
CA ASN A 404 10.14 26.18 32.66
C ASN A 404 9.66 27.04 31.49
N LEU A 405 8.37 26.98 31.13
CA LEU A 405 7.81 27.82 30.06
C LEU A 405 7.96 29.31 30.41
N ASP A 406 7.51 29.70 31.60
CA ASP A 406 7.62 31.09 32.07
C ASP A 406 9.07 31.43 32.45
N ASN A 407 9.80 30.49 33.06
CA ASN A 407 11.18 30.72 33.50
C ASN A 407 12.15 30.94 32.33
N TYR A 408 11.94 30.28 31.19
CA TYR A 408 12.86 30.35 30.05
C TYR A 408 12.44 31.38 28.99
N GLY A 409 11.23 31.96 29.08
CA GLY A 409 10.77 33.01 28.17
C GLY A 409 9.86 32.53 27.03
N GLY A 410 9.13 31.43 27.24
CA GLY A 410 8.01 31.02 26.39
C GLY A 410 8.41 30.66 24.95
N VAL A 411 7.61 31.13 23.99
CA VAL A 411 7.87 30.97 22.55
C VAL A 411 9.23 31.52 22.14
N GLU A 412 9.72 32.60 22.75
CA GLU A 412 11.04 33.13 22.42
C GLU A 412 12.16 32.13 22.75
N HIS A 413 11.99 31.31 23.80
CA HIS A 413 12.91 30.20 24.12
C HIS A 413 12.80 29.07 23.10
N ALA A 414 11.58 28.71 22.70
CA ALA A 414 11.40 27.69 21.66
C ALA A 414 12.02 28.14 20.33
N GLU A 415 11.77 29.40 19.93
CA GLU A 415 12.41 30.03 18.77
C GLU A 415 13.92 30.13 18.93
N TYR A 416 14.43 30.38 20.14
CA TYR A 416 15.85 30.33 20.45
C TYR A 416 16.43 28.92 20.26
N CYS A 417 15.74 27.87 20.70
CA CYS A 417 16.18 26.50 20.46
C CYS A 417 16.02 26.07 18.99
N PHE A 418 15.12 26.68 18.21
CA PHE A 418 15.00 26.49 16.75
C PHE A 418 16.04 27.25 15.94
N GLN A 419 16.31 28.50 16.32
CA GLN A 419 17.29 29.39 15.73
C GLN A 419 18.66 29.01 16.27
N ASP A 420 19.15 27.87 15.77
CA ASP A 420 20.56 27.52 15.68
C ASP A 420 21.39 28.09 16.85
N ARG A 421 21.04 27.57 18.05
CA ARG A 421 21.65 27.53 19.39
C ARG A 421 22.51 28.67 19.96
N ILE A 422 22.86 29.75 19.26
CA ILE A 422 23.92 30.67 19.72
C ILE A 422 23.73 32.14 19.31
N THR A 423 22.89 32.48 18.33
CA THR A 423 22.75 33.86 17.82
C THR A 423 22.37 34.90 18.91
N ARG A 424 21.68 34.49 20.01
CA ARG A 424 21.42 35.37 21.18
C ARG A 424 22.46 35.26 22.31
N ILE A 425 23.28 34.20 22.40
CA ILE A 425 24.45 34.19 23.31
C ILE A 425 25.35 35.38 23.00
N TRP A 426 25.46 35.78 21.73
CA TRP A 426 26.14 36.99 21.33
C TRP A 426 25.50 38.28 21.90
N LEU A 427 24.17 38.40 21.94
CA LEU A 427 23.48 39.56 22.51
C LEU A 427 23.62 39.62 24.04
N ASP A 428 23.55 38.48 24.71
CA ASP A 428 23.67 38.40 26.17
C ASP A 428 25.13 38.57 26.64
N VAL A 429 26.10 38.07 25.88
CA VAL A 429 27.55 38.33 26.10
C VAL A 429 27.90 39.78 25.82
N VAL A 430 27.30 40.41 24.81
CA VAL A 430 27.45 41.86 24.56
C VAL A 430 26.86 42.67 25.73
N ALA A 431 25.67 42.32 26.22
CA ALA A 431 25.04 42.97 27.38
C ALA A 431 25.82 42.72 28.69
N ALA A 432 26.43 41.55 28.88
CA ALA A 432 27.29 41.25 30.03
C ALA A 432 28.65 41.98 29.97
N SER A 433 29.19 42.23 28.77
CA SER A 433 30.44 42.99 28.59
C SER A 433 30.33 44.48 28.96
N GLU A 434 29.12 45.05 28.99
CA GLU A 434 28.86 46.43 29.45
C GLU A 434 28.95 46.57 30.99
N GLY A 435 28.98 45.46 31.74
CA GLY A 435 29.13 45.43 33.19
C GLY A 435 30.55 45.71 33.71
N ALA A 436 31.58 45.65 32.85
CA ALA A 436 32.98 45.90 33.21
C ALA A 436 33.47 47.19 32.55
N GLY A 437 33.44 48.28 33.33
CA GLY A 437 33.66 49.65 32.87
C GLY A 437 34.86 49.87 31.96
N LEU A 438 34.56 50.16 30.70
CA LEU A 438 35.43 50.77 29.70
C LEU A 438 34.66 51.95 29.09
N ASP A 439 35.11 53.18 29.36
CA ASP A 439 34.56 54.43 28.83
C ASP A 439 34.70 54.48 27.29
N LEU A 440 33.72 53.94 26.59
CA LEU A 440 33.39 54.27 25.22
C LEU A 440 31.98 54.84 25.23
N GLY A 441 31.84 56.13 24.90
CA GLY A 441 30.58 56.87 25.01
C GLY A 441 29.43 56.23 24.23
N PHE A 442 28.64 55.41 24.92
CA PHE A 442 27.30 54.96 24.55
C PHE A 442 26.28 55.77 25.36
N VAL A 443 25.24 56.28 24.68
CA VAL A 443 24.22 57.16 25.26
C VAL A 443 23.26 56.35 26.13
N ASP A 444 23.15 56.78 27.39
CA ASP A 444 22.28 56.31 28.46
C ASP A 444 20.79 56.20 28.04
N CYS A 445 20.27 54.97 27.89
CA CYS A 445 18.84 54.67 27.73
C CYS A 445 18.14 54.39 29.08
N ARG A 446 18.65 54.88 30.22
CA ARG A 446 18.05 54.63 31.54
C ARG A 446 17.23 55.81 32.10
N SER A 447 17.09 56.93 31.38
CA SER A 447 16.42 58.13 31.90
C SER A 447 14.91 58.26 31.63
N GLU A 448 14.30 57.47 30.73
CA GLU A 448 12.87 57.67 30.36
C GLU A 448 11.87 56.68 30.99
N GLN A 449 12.34 55.78 31.88
CA GLN A 449 11.45 54.95 32.71
C GLN A 449 11.44 55.32 34.20
N ARG A 450 12.17 56.36 34.61
CA ARG A 450 12.19 56.82 36.02
C ARG A 450 10.99 57.67 36.45
N GLU A 451 10.08 58.04 35.54
CA GLU A 451 8.93 58.89 35.88
C GLU A 451 7.57 58.18 36.03
N LYS A 452 7.49 56.83 35.92
CA LYS A 452 6.20 56.11 36.01
C LYS A 452 6.08 54.93 36.98
N LYS A 453 6.98 54.72 37.93
CA LYS A 453 6.73 53.81 39.06
C LYS A 453 7.38 54.28 40.36
N SER A 454 6.84 55.37 40.91
CA SER A 454 6.77 55.52 42.36
C SER A 454 5.36 55.10 42.80
N LYS A 455 5.20 53.79 43.07
CA LYS A 455 4.32 53.22 44.11
C LYS A 455 4.17 51.70 43.94
N LYS A 456 4.40 51.01 45.08
CA LYS A 456 4.19 49.61 45.42
C LYS A 456 5.28 48.60 45.04
N GLU A 457 6.02 48.24 46.08
CA GLU A 457 6.87 47.08 46.27
C GLU A 457 6.18 45.78 45.82
N THR A 458 6.76 45.09 44.83
CA THR A 458 6.91 43.63 44.81
C THR A 458 8.06 43.32 43.85
N SER A 459 9.02 42.54 44.33
CA SER A 459 10.21 42.08 43.62
C SER A 459 9.90 41.51 42.23
N THR A 460 10.36 42.17 41.17
CA THR A 460 10.42 41.62 39.81
C THR A 460 11.87 41.19 39.50
N PRO A 461 12.13 39.91 39.20
CA PRO A 461 13.42 39.44 38.70
C PRO A 461 13.49 39.69 37.18
N LEU A 462 14.55 40.35 36.70
CA LEU A 462 14.79 40.58 35.28
C LEU A 462 16.27 40.25 34.99
N ALA A 463 16.62 38.95 35.12
CA ALA A 463 17.97 38.43 34.88
C ALA A 463 18.01 36.88 34.78
N HIS A 464 17.10 36.25 34.03
CA HIS A 464 17.24 34.83 33.66
C HIS A 464 17.23 34.73 32.13
N TYR A 465 18.42 34.76 31.52
CA TYR A 465 18.61 34.36 30.13
C TYR A 465 18.92 32.85 30.08
N SER A 466 18.32 32.15 29.12
CA SER A 466 18.47 30.71 28.88
C SER A 466 19.90 30.35 28.44
N THR A 467 20.45 29.26 29.01
CA THR A 467 21.77 28.71 28.65
C THR A 467 21.61 27.59 27.61
N ALA A 468 22.64 27.28 26.82
CA ALA A 468 22.57 26.21 25.81
C ALA A 468 22.20 24.82 26.40
N GLU A 469 22.42 24.62 27.70
CA GLU A 469 22.00 23.43 28.46
C GLU A 469 20.47 23.30 28.57
N THR A 470 19.73 24.42 28.57
CA THR A 470 18.26 24.40 28.72
C THR A 470 17.52 23.95 27.46
N CYS A 471 18.20 23.85 26.30
CA CYS A 471 17.64 23.30 25.06
C CYS A 471 17.84 21.77 24.92
N MET A 472 18.48 21.10 25.88
CA MET A 472 18.51 19.63 25.90
C MET A 472 17.17 19.06 26.35
N SER A 473 16.76 17.92 25.79
CA SER A 473 15.58 17.22 26.27
C SER A 473 15.76 16.71 27.70
N ALA A 474 14.66 16.35 28.36
CA ALA A 474 14.71 15.69 29.67
C ALA A 474 15.61 14.44 29.64
N SER A 475 15.54 13.68 28.53
CA SER A 475 16.39 12.51 28.29
C SER A 475 17.86 12.83 27.94
N LYS A 476 18.31 14.09 28.11
CA LYS A 476 19.64 14.61 27.73
C LYS A 476 20.03 14.35 26.28
N ALA A 477 19.04 14.03 25.44
CA ALA A 477 19.18 13.88 24.00
C ALA A 477 18.77 15.19 23.30
N PRO A 478 19.39 15.53 22.17
CA PRO A 478 18.97 16.67 21.38
C PRO A 478 17.73 16.32 20.54
N LEU A 479 16.76 17.24 20.47
CA LEU A 479 15.57 17.12 19.63
C LEU A 479 15.82 17.79 18.27
N GLU A 480 15.58 17.08 17.17
CA GLU A 480 15.59 17.70 15.84
C GLU A 480 14.24 18.44 15.60
N PRO A 481 14.24 19.74 15.24
CA PRO A 481 13.00 20.49 14.98
C PRO A 481 12.10 19.83 13.92
N VAL A 482 12.68 19.20 12.90
CA VAL A 482 11.95 18.51 11.82
C VAL A 482 11.13 17.30 12.29
N THR A 483 11.39 16.80 13.50
CA THR A 483 10.64 15.68 14.11
C THR A 483 9.50 16.14 15.02
N ALA A 484 9.53 17.41 15.46
CA ALA A 484 8.53 17.99 16.38
C ALA A 484 7.64 19.06 15.74
N LEU A 485 8.04 19.61 14.59
CA LEU A 485 7.31 20.63 13.84
C LEU A 485 6.99 20.15 12.43
N GLY A 486 5.89 20.66 11.87
CA GLY A 486 5.44 20.36 10.51
C GLY A 486 4.92 21.59 9.75
N GLY A 487 4.84 21.45 8.44
CA GLY A 487 4.21 22.45 7.56
C GLY A 487 5.00 23.76 7.35
N PHE A 488 6.31 23.75 7.55
CA PHE A 488 7.21 24.85 7.23
C PHE A 488 7.91 24.65 5.87
N SER A 489 8.64 25.68 5.40
CA SER A 489 9.43 25.64 4.16
C SER A 489 10.93 25.84 4.45
N GLY A 490 11.79 25.00 3.84
CA GLY A 490 13.23 25.04 4.08
C GLY A 490 13.59 24.87 5.56
N SER A 491 14.38 25.79 6.10
CA SER A 491 14.82 25.82 7.50
C SER A 491 14.06 26.83 8.38
N ASN A 492 12.95 27.38 7.91
CA ASN A 492 12.18 28.41 8.65
C ASN A 492 11.19 27.79 9.63
N TYR A 493 11.68 27.29 10.77
CA TYR A 493 10.86 26.61 11.77
C TYR A 493 9.80 27.52 12.43
N SER A 494 10.04 28.84 12.53
CA SER A 494 9.06 29.82 13.05
C SER A 494 7.77 29.90 12.22
N GLU A 495 7.80 29.49 10.95
CA GLU A 495 6.62 29.45 10.06
C GLU A 495 5.87 28.10 10.14
N ALA A 496 6.21 27.22 11.09
CA ALA A 496 5.54 25.95 11.29
C ALA A 496 4.04 26.13 11.54
N SER A 497 3.24 25.26 10.93
CA SER A 497 1.77 25.26 11.01
C SER A 497 1.20 24.04 11.74
N ALA A 498 2.06 23.13 12.19
CA ALA A 498 1.70 21.96 12.98
C ALA A 498 2.76 21.57 14.02
N PHE A 499 2.28 21.06 15.16
CA PHE A 499 3.06 20.34 16.16
C PHE A 499 2.91 18.84 15.94
N ILE A 500 4.03 18.13 16.02
CA ILE A 500 4.11 16.67 15.92
C ILE A 500 4.59 16.17 17.28
N ILE A 501 3.74 15.42 17.98
CA ILE A 501 4.10 14.76 19.23
C ILE A 501 4.17 13.26 18.96
N THR A 502 5.32 12.66 19.25
CA THR A 502 5.55 11.23 19.04
C THR A 502 6.00 10.57 20.35
N TYR A 503 5.30 9.51 20.75
CA TYR A 503 5.66 8.64 21.86
C TYR A 503 6.18 7.32 21.31
N PRO A 504 7.48 7.01 21.47
CA PRO A 504 8.02 5.71 21.11
C PRO A 504 7.82 4.70 22.25
N VAL A 505 7.18 3.57 21.95
CA VAL A 505 6.92 2.47 22.89
C VAL A 505 7.71 1.22 22.50
N ASN A 506 8.27 0.51 23.48
CA ASN A 506 9.05 -0.69 23.22
C ASN A 506 8.20 -1.77 22.53
N ASN A 507 8.80 -2.43 21.54
CA ASN A 507 8.18 -3.53 20.81
C ASN A 507 8.88 -4.85 21.17
N ALA A 508 8.13 -5.94 21.23
CA ALA A 508 8.66 -7.28 21.45
C ALA A 508 8.34 -8.20 20.26
N VAL A 509 9.26 -9.13 19.96
CA VAL A 509 9.10 -10.14 18.91
C VAL A 509 8.15 -11.23 19.41
N ASP A 510 6.89 -11.15 18.99
CA ASP A 510 5.82 -11.95 19.57
C ASP A 510 5.67 -13.33 18.91
N GLU A 511 6.43 -14.33 19.37
CA GLU A 511 6.20 -15.74 18.97
C GLU A 511 4.98 -16.37 19.68
N GLY A 512 4.48 -15.76 20.78
CA GLY A 512 3.51 -16.37 21.70
C GLY A 512 2.18 -15.64 21.97
N GLY A 513 2.00 -14.40 21.51
CA GLY A 513 0.76 -13.61 21.61
C GLY A 513 0.58 -12.80 22.90
N ASN A 514 1.58 -12.69 23.79
CA ASN A 514 1.36 -12.23 25.17
C ASN A 514 2.29 -11.09 25.64
N GLU A 515 3.41 -10.83 24.96
CA GLU A 515 4.41 -9.86 25.44
C GLU A 515 4.01 -8.40 25.19
N ASN A 516 3.38 -8.12 24.04
CA ASN A 516 2.89 -6.78 23.68
C ASN A 516 1.52 -6.43 24.31
N GLY A 517 0.93 -7.33 25.10
CA GLY A 517 -0.41 -7.13 25.66
C GLY A 517 -0.53 -5.91 26.59
N LYS A 518 0.55 -5.55 27.28
CA LYS A 518 0.63 -4.32 28.10
C LYS A 518 0.53 -3.06 27.26
N SER A 519 1.34 -2.98 26.18
CA SER A 519 1.35 -1.84 25.26
C SER A 519 0.01 -1.67 24.56
N LEU A 520 -0.58 -2.77 24.06
CA LEU A 520 -1.91 -2.76 23.44
C LEU A 520 -3.02 -2.28 24.39
N ALA A 521 -2.96 -2.65 25.67
CA ALA A 521 -3.92 -2.19 26.67
C ALA A 521 -3.79 -0.68 26.92
N TRP A 522 -2.56 -0.15 26.93
CA TRP A 522 -2.30 1.28 27.07
C TRP A 522 -2.72 2.08 25.82
N GLU A 523 -2.36 1.61 24.63
CA GLU A 523 -2.75 2.22 23.34
C GLU A 523 -4.27 2.39 23.21
N LYS A 524 -5.04 1.41 23.69
CA LYS A 524 -6.49 1.48 23.67
C LYS A 524 -7.05 2.62 24.53
N GLU A 525 -6.52 2.81 25.74
CA GLU A 525 -6.90 3.93 26.60
C GLU A 525 -6.38 5.26 26.03
N PHE A 526 -5.21 5.27 25.37
CA PHE A 526 -4.68 6.43 24.66
C PHE A 526 -5.58 6.87 23.49
N ILE A 527 -6.03 5.95 22.63
CA ILE A 527 -6.98 6.25 21.56
C ILE A 527 -8.29 6.82 22.13
N LYS A 528 -8.77 6.25 23.23
CA LYS A 528 -9.99 6.72 23.90
C LYS A 528 -9.83 8.14 24.43
N LEU A 529 -8.72 8.42 25.13
CA LEU A 529 -8.38 9.76 25.60
C LEU A 529 -8.30 10.76 24.44
N ALA A 530 -7.63 10.39 23.35
CA ALA A 530 -7.49 11.23 22.17
C ALA A 530 -8.85 11.61 21.55
N LYS A 531 -9.77 10.64 21.46
CA LYS A 531 -11.12 10.84 20.89
C LYS A 531 -12.06 11.63 21.82
N GLU A 532 -12.09 11.28 23.10
CA GLU A 532 -13.13 11.75 24.03
C GLU A 532 -12.73 13.03 24.77
N GLU A 533 -11.43 13.25 25.04
CA GLU A 533 -10.94 14.37 25.84
C GLU A 533 -10.06 15.34 25.03
N LEU A 534 -9.04 14.84 24.33
CA LEU A 534 -8.08 15.74 23.64
C LEU A 534 -8.69 16.42 22.42
N LEU A 535 -9.47 15.67 21.61
CA LEU A 535 -10.11 16.22 20.42
C LEU A 535 -11.01 17.44 20.72
N PRO A 536 -11.97 17.39 21.66
CA PRO A 536 -12.78 18.58 21.98
C PRO A 536 -11.96 19.70 22.63
N MET A 537 -10.93 19.38 23.40
CA MET A 537 -10.02 20.35 24.00
C MET A 537 -9.29 21.16 22.92
N VAL A 538 -8.67 20.49 21.94
CA VAL A 538 -7.95 21.14 20.83
C VAL A 538 -8.89 21.93 19.91
N GLN A 539 -10.09 21.39 19.64
CA GLN A 539 -11.10 22.10 18.85
C GLN A 539 -11.59 23.39 19.52
N SER A 540 -11.64 23.44 20.85
CA SER A 540 -12.02 24.66 21.59
C SER A 540 -11.02 25.81 21.40
N SER A 541 -9.77 25.49 21.08
CA SER A 541 -8.70 26.44 20.77
C SER A 541 -8.58 26.78 19.27
N ASN A 542 -9.58 26.43 18.44
CA ASN A 542 -9.57 26.62 16.98
C ASN A 542 -8.41 25.90 16.25
N LEU A 543 -8.00 24.74 16.76
CA LEU A 543 -6.98 23.88 16.16
C LEU A 543 -7.60 22.54 15.72
N THR A 544 -6.86 21.80 14.89
CA THR A 544 -7.22 20.44 14.48
C THR A 544 -6.30 19.43 15.15
N LEU A 545 -6.86 18.32 15.63
CA LEU A 545 -6.11 17.19 16.17
C LEU A 545 -6.30 15.99 15.25
N SER A 546 -5.20 15.35 14.87
CA SER A 546 -5.18 14.02 14.27
C SER A 546 -4.26 13.12 15.06
N PHE A 547 -4.57 11.83 15.12
CA PHE A 547 -3.80 10.90 15.95
C PHE A 547 -3.81 9.49 15.35
N SER A 548 -2.77 8.73 15.69
CA SER A 548 -2.66 7.31 15.41
C SER A 548 -1.87 6.62 16.51
N SER A 549 -2.19 5.35 16.73
CA SER A 549 -1.34 4.40 17.46
C SER A 549 -1.02 3.22 16.55
N GLU A 550 -0.05 2.40 16.91
CA GLU A 550 0.32 1.23 16.11
C GLU A 550 -0.85 0.22 15.98
N SER A 551 -1.70 0.05 17.00
CA SER A 551 -2.90 -0.80 16.93
C SER A 551 -4.09 -0.18 16.19
N SER A 552 -4.08 1.13 15.91
CA SER A 552 -5.21 1.85 15.31
C SER A 552 -5.67 1.25 13.98
N ILE A 553 -4.73 0.84 13.12
CA ILE A 553 -5.04 0.28 11.80
C ILE A 553 -5.75 -1.09 11.95
N GLU A 554 -5.26 -1.96 12.83
CA GLU A 554 -5.88 -3.27 13.07
C GLU A 554 -7.27 -3.13 13.69
N GLU A 555 -7.46 -2.20 14.63
CA GLU A 555 -8.76 -1.97 15.26
C GLU A 555 -9.81 -1.41 14.29
N GLU A 556 -9.43 -0.46 13.42
CA GLU A 556 -10.35 0.13 12.45
C GLU A 556 -10.75 -0.86 11.34
N LEU A 557 -9.83 -1.72 10.90
CA LEU A 557 -10.13 -2.84 9.99
C LEU A 557 -11.11 -3.84 10.64
N LYS A 558 -10.95 -4.12 11.94
CA LYS A 558 -11.89 -4.98 12.67
C LYS A 558 -13.27 -4.34 12.81
N ARG A 559 -13.35 -3.03 13.02
CA ARG A 559 -14.62 -2.27 13.08
C ARG A 559 -15.37 -2.34 11.75
N GLU A 560 -14.65 -2.16 10.64
CA GLU A 560 -15.20 -2.22 9.28
C GLU A 560 -16.00 -3.49 9.04
N SER A 561 -15.42 -4.66 9.35
CA SER A 561 -16.09 -5.93 9.08
C SER A 561 -17.41 -6.10 9.84
N THR A 562 -17.52 -5.56 11.06
CA THR A 562 -18.78 -5.64 11.81
C THR A 562 -19.86 -4.71 11.26
N ALA A 563 -19.47 -3.62 10.59
CA ALA A 563 -20.39 -2.60 10.10
C ALA A 563 -21.14 -3.05 8.84
N ASP A 564 -20.51 -3.84 7.96
CA ASP A 564 -21.09 -4.23 6.68
C ASP A 564 -22.00 -5.48 6.75
N VAL A 565 -22.08 -6.16 7.90
CA VAL A 565 -22.98 -7.32 8.13
C VAL A 565 -24.44 -7.01 7.78
N ILE A 566 -24.93 -5.79 8.06
CA ILE A 566 -26.31 -5.40 7.75
C ILE A 566 -26.52 -5.33 6.23
N THR A 567 -25.57 -4.73 5.50
CA THR A 567 -25.61 -4.62 4.03
C THR A 567 -25.63 -6.01 3.39
N ILE A 568 -24.88 -6.95 3.96
CA ILE A 568 -24.85 -8.37 3.53
C ILE A 568 -26.20 -9.04 3.74
N VAL A 569 -26.83 -8.88 4.91
CA VAL A 569 -28.15 -9.48 5.15
C VAL A 569 -29.19 -8.91 4.18
N VAL A 570 -29.15 -7.60 3.91
CA VAL A 570 -30.05 -6.96 2.95
C VAL A 570 -29.83 -7.49 1.53
N SER A 571 -28.59 -7.72 1.11
CA SER A 571 -28.30 -8.28 -0.22
C SER A 571 -28.91 -9.67 -0.41
N TYR A 572 -28.83 -10.52 0.62
CA TYR A 572 -29.43 -11.84 0.61
C TYR A 572 -30.95 -11.79 0.48
N LEU A 573 -31.60 -10.87 1.19
CA LEU A 573 -33.05 -10.69 1.11
C LEU A 573 -33.48 -10.21 -0.28
N VAL A 574 -32.75 -9.26 -0.87
CA VAL A 574 -33.03 -8.77 -2.23
C VAL A 574 -32.82 -9.86 -3.26
N MET A 575 -31.73 -10.62 -3.16
CA MET A 575 -31.45 -11.74 -4.07
C MET A 575 -32.48 -12.85 -3.92
N PHE A 576 -32.88 -13.20 -2.71
CA PHE A 576 -33.96 -14.16 -2.46
C PHE A 576 -35.28 -13.71 -3.09
N ALA A 577 -35.65 -12.44 -2.93
CA ALA A 577 -36.84 -11.88 -3.56
C ALA A 577 -36.76 -11.97 -5.09
N TYR A 578 -35.60 -11.64 -5.67
CA TYR A 578 -35.36 -11.74 -7.10
C TYR A 578 -35.48 -13.19 -7.62
N VAL A 579 -34.84 -14.16 -6.95
CA VAL A 579 -34.89 -15.58 -7.32
C VAL A 579 -36.32 -16.09 -7.27
N SER A 580 -37.06 -15.74 -6.22
CA SER A 580 -38.46 -16.15 -6.05
C SER A 580 -39.37 -15.62 -7.16
N VAL A 581 -39.14 -14.38 -7.62
CA VAL A 581 -39.90 -13.75 -8.70
C VAL A 581 -39.52 -14.33 -10.07
N THR A 582 -38.23 -14.48 -10.35
CA THR A 582 -37.75 -14.96 -11.66
C THR A 582 -38.08 -16.42 -11.92
N LEU A 583 -38.09 -17.26 -10.89
CA LEU A 583 -38.50 -18.65 -11.02
C LEU A 583 -40.02 -18.82 -11.15
N GLY A 584 -40.83 -17.82 -10.78
CA GLY A 584 -42.30 -17.85 -10.91
C GLY A 584 -42.80 -17.66 -12.36
N ASP A 585 -44.05 -18.05 -12.65
CA ASP A 585 -44.71 -17.70 -13.92
C ASP A 585 -45.45 -16.34 -13.81
N ALA A 586 -45.70 -15.69 -14.95
CA ALA A 586 -46.38 -14.38 -15.00
C ALA A 586 -47.78 -14.43 -14.35
N PRO A 587 -48.18 -13.36 -13.62
CA PRO A 587 -49.33 -13.43 -12.72
C PRO A 587 -50.66 -13.37 -13.47
N GLN A 588 -51.46 -14.44 -13.37
CA GLN A 588 -52.90 -14.30 -13.24
C GLN A 588 -53.22 -14.34 -11.73
N LEU A 589 -53.91 -13.31 -11.21
CA LEU A 589 -54.09 -13.10 -9.76
C LEU A 589 -54.70 -14.31 -9.02
N SER A 590 -55.54 -15.12 -9.68
CA SER A 590 -56.16 -16.31 -9.09
C SER A 590 -55.25 -17.54 -9.05
N SER A 591 -54.24 -17.64 -9.93
CA SER A 591 -53.30 -18.77 -10.03
C SER A 591 -51.94 -18.47 -9.38
N PHE A 592 -51.71 -17.25 -8.91
CA PHE A 592 -50.42 -16.80 -8.38
C PHE A 592 -49.93 -17.64 -7.19
N TYR A 593 -50.83 -17.99 -6.25
CA TYR A 593 -50.50 -18.78 -5.06
C TYR A 593 -50.15 -20.26 -5.34
N LEU A 594 -50.57 -20.81 -6.49
CA LEU A 594 -50.19 -22.15 -6.95
C LEU A 594 -48.91 -22.13 -7.78
N SER A 595 -48.73 -21.08 -8.60
CA SER A 595 -47.67 -20.97 -9.60
C SER A 595 -46.38 -20.31 -9.08
N SER A 596 -46.41 -19.72 -7.88
CA SER A 596 -45.21 -19.19 -7.24
C SER A 596 -44.20 -20.31 -6.95
N LYS A 597 -42.90 -19.96 -6.99
CA LYS A 597 -41.76 -20.84 -6.73
C LYS A 597 -40.90 -20.30 -5.57
N VAL A 598 -41.54 -19.65 -4.61
CA VAL A 598 -40.91 -19.03 -3.44
C VAL A 598 -40.24 -20.08 -2.57
N LEU A 599 -40.90 -21.23 -2.32
CA LEU A 599 -40.31 -22.30 -1.49
C LEU A 599 -39.08 -22.93 -2.16
N LEU A 600 -39.14 -23.12 -3.48
CA LEU A 600 -38.02 -23.61 -4.28
C LEU A 600 -36.85 -22.60 -4.28
N GLY A 601 -37.14 -21.31 -4.45
CA GLY A 601 -36.15 -20.23 -4.37
C GLY A 601 -35.50 -20.13 -2.98
N LEU A 602 -36.28 -20.22 -1.90
CA LEU A 602 -35.76 -20.20 -0.52
C LEU A 602 -34.83 -21.38 -0.27
N SER A 603 -35.27 -22.57 -0.68
CA SER A 603 -34.47 -23.79 -0.52
C SER A 603 -33.17 -23.73 -1.33
N GLY A 604 -33.20 -23.13 -2.53
CA GLY A 604 -32.01 -22.87 -3.33
C GLY A 604 -31.00 -21.97 -2.61
N VAL A 605 -31.44 -20.81 -2.09
CA VAL A 605 -30.57 -19.91 -1.32
C VAL A 605 -29.99 -20.59 -0.07
N VAL A 606 -30.78 -21.40 0.63
CA VAL A 606 -30.30 -22.18 1.79
C VAL A 606 -29.22 -23.20 1.38
N LEU A 607 -29.35 -23.87 0.23
CA LEU A 607 -28.32 -24.79 -0.27
C LEU A 607 -27.01 -24.07 -0.59
N VAL A 608 -27.07 -22.87 -1.17
CA VAL A 608 -25.88 -22.03 -1.40
C VAL A 608 -25.22 -21.64 -0.07
N ILE A 609 -25.99 -21.23 0.94
CA ILE A 609 -25.42 -20.88 2.25
C ILE A 609 -24.74 -22.10 2.89
N LEU A 610 -25.35 -23.27 2.78
CA LEU A 610 -24.77 -24.52 3.28
C LEU A 610 -23.47 -24.90 2.55
N SER A 611 -23.32 -24.62 1.25
CA SER A 611 -22.08 -24.89 0.52
C SER A 611 -20.93 -23.99 1.01
N VAL A 612 -21.21 -22.71 1.26
CA VAL A 612 -20.24 -21.75 1.80
C VAL A 612 -19.81 -22.14 3.22
N LEU A 613 -20.78 -22.47 4.08
CA LEU A 613 -20.50 -22.94 5.45
C LEU A 613 -19.76 -24.29 5.46
N GLY A 614 -20.07 -25.18 4.52
CA GLY A 614 -19.37 -26.46 4.35
C GLY A 614 -17.90 -26.27 3.95
N SER A 615 -17.62 -25.36 3.01
CA SER A 615 -16.25 -24.99 2.63
C SER A 615 -15.48 -24.39 3.82
N ALA A 616 -16.08 -23.42 4.52
CA ALA A 616 -15.47 -22.80 5.68
C ALA A 616 -15.23 -23.80 6.83
N GLY A 617 -16.16 -24.74 7.06
CA GLY A 617 -16.02 -25.80 8.04
C GLY A 617 -14.87 -26.76 7.70
N PHE A 618 -14.74 -27.18 6.44
CA PHE A 618 -13.66 -28.06 5.98
C PHE A 618 -12.28 -27.45 6.24
N PHE A 619 -12.06 -26.20 5.82
CA PHE A 619 -10.76 -25.54 6.01
C PHE A 619 -10.49 -25.19 7.48
N SER A 620 -11.52 -24.86 8.26
CA SER A 620 -11.39 -24.66 9.71
C SER A 620 -10.96 -25.95 10.42
N ALA A 621 -11.48 -27.12 10.00
CA ALA A 621 -11.08 -28.41 10.54
C ALA A 621 -9.60 -28.77 10.23
N ILE A 622 -9.06 -28.27 9.12
CA ILE A 622 -7.64 -28.42 8.74
C ILE A 622 -6.75 -27.41 9.50
N GLY A 623 -7.34 -26.44 10.19
CA GLY A 623 -6.62 -25.41 10.96
C GLY A 623 -6.26 -24.16 10.14
N VAL A 624 -6.87 -23.97 8.96
CA VAL A 624 -6.70 -22.75 8.17
C VAL A 624 -7.60 -21.65 8.73
N LYS A 625 -7.00 -20.52 9.11
CA LYS A 625 -7.75 -19.36 9.59
C LYS A 625 -8.47 -18.67 8.44
N SER A 626 -9.70 -18.21 8.68
CA SER A 626 -10.48 -17.42 7.73
C SER A 626 -10.10 -15.94 7.77
N THR A 627 -10.46 -15.22 6.71
CA THR A 627 -10.22 -13.77 6.56
C THR A 627 -11.54 -13.02 6.44
N LEU A 628 -11.50 -11.70 6.64
CA LEU A 628 -12.68 -10.82 6.50
C LEU A 628 -13.27 -10.89 5.08
N ILE A 629 -12.40 -10.80 4.06
CA ILE A 629 -12.77 -10.90 2.64
C ILE A 629 -13.56 -12.19 2.34
N ILE A 630 -13.21 -13.31 2.97
CA ILE A 630 -13.90 -14.60 2.77
C ILE A 630 -15.33 -14.55 3.30
N MET A 631 -15.54 -14.01 4.50
CA MET A 631 -16.87 -13.93 5.11
C MET A 631 -17.81 -13.00 4.35
N GLU A 632 -17.25 -12.03 3.63
CA GLU A 632 -18.03 -10.99 2.98
C GLU A 632 -18.23 -11.27 1.49
N VAL A 633 -17.21 -11.71 0.73
CA VAL A 633 -17.29 -11.80 -0.74
C VAL A 633 -17.75 -13.17 -1.24
N ILE A 634 -17.22 -14.26 -0.68
CA ILE A 634 -17.54 -15.63 -1.12
C ILE A 634 -19.05 -15.90 -1.10
N PRO A 635 -19.78 -15.50 -0.05
CA PRO A 635 -21.20 -15.77 0.00
C PRO A 635 -21.99 -15.14 -1.17
N PHE A 636 -21.61 -13.95 -1.64
CA PHE A 636 -22.23 -13.31 -2.81
C PHE A 636 -21.83 -13.97 -4.12
N LEU A 637 -20.54 -14.30 -4.26
CA LEU A 637 -19.98 -14.93 -5.44
C LEU A 637 -20.66 -16.28 -5.70
N VAL A 638 -20.72 -17.13 -4.67
CA VAL A 638 -21.34 -18.47 -4.76
C VAL A 638 -22.85 -18.35 -4.92
N LEU A 639 -23.49 -17.31 -4.35
CA LEU A 639 -24.91 -17.05 -4.62
C LEU A 639 -25.17 -16.69 -6.08
N ALA A 640 -24.31 -15.88 -6.70
CA ALA A 640 -24.46 -15.52 -8.11
C ALA A 640 -24.36 -16.76 -9.01
N VAL A 641 -23.24 -17.49 -8.95
CA VAL A 641 -23.06 -18.76 -9.70
C VAL A 641 -24.17 -19.76 -9.37
N GLY A 642 -24.54 -19.80 -8.09
CA GLY A 642 -25.55 -20.71 -7.55
C GLY A 642 -26.91 -20.56 -8.22
N VAL A 643 -27.40 -19.32 -8.18
CA VAL A 643 -28.68 -18.94 -8.75
C VAL A 643 -28.69 -19.08 -10.27
N ASP A 644 -27.57 -18.78 -10.94
CA ASP A 644 -27.45 -18.87 -12.40
C ASP A 644 -27.77 -20.29 -12.88
N ASN A 645 -27.12 -21.30 -12.28
CA ASN A 645 -27.35 -22.71 -12.58
C ASN A 645 -28.76 -23.18 -12.22
N MET A 646 -29.30 -22.70 -11.09
CA MET A 646 -30.69 -22.99 -10.68
C MET A 646 -31.71 -22.48 -11.70
N CYS A 647 -31.54 -21.23 -12.18
CA CYS A 647 -32.40 -20.63 -13.18
C CYS A 647 -32.35 -21.36 -14.53
N ILE A 648 -31.15 -21.73 -14.98
CA ILE A 648 -30.96 -22.49 -16.23
C ILE A 648 -31.66 -23.85 -16.14
N LEU A 649 -31.53 -24.55 -15.01
CA LEU A 649 -32.15 -25.86 -14.79
C LEU A 649 -33.68 -25.78 -14.74
N VAL A 650 -34.24 -24.82 -13.99
CA VAL A 650 -35.70 -24.64 -13.90
C VAL A 650 -36.28 -24.24 -15.26
N HIS A 651 -35.62 -23.34 -16.02
CA HIS A 651 -36.06 -23.00 -17.37
C HIS A 651 -35.94 -24.16 -18.36
N ALA A 652 -34.97 -25.07 -18.19
CA ALA A 652 -34.89 -26.29 -19.00
C ALA A 652 -36.05 -27.26 -18.70
N VAL A 653 -36.42 -27.41 -17.43
CA VAL A 653 -37.57 -28.22 -17.01
C VAL A 653 -38.89 -27.62 -17.50
N LYS A 654 -39.07 -26.29 -17.39
CA LYS A 654 -40.28 -25.57 -17.87
C LYS A 654 -40.48 -25.69 -19.39
N ARG A 655 -39.42 -25.92 -20.16
CA ARG A 655 -39.47 -26.07 -21.63
C ARG A 655 -39.93 -27.46 -22.10
N GLN A 656 -39.87 -28.48 -21.24
CA GLN A 656 -40.28 -29.84 -21.60
C GLN A 656 -41.80 -29.94 -21.78
N SER A 657 -42.26 -30.87 -22.63
CA SER A 657 -43.69 -31.05 -22.90
C SER A 657 -44.46 -31.54 -21.66
N LEU A 658 -45.70 -31.07 -21.49
CA LEU A 658 -46.54 -31.40 -20.34
C LEU A 658 -47.00 -32.87 -20.33
N GLU A 659 -46.99 -33.55 -21.47
CA GLU A 659 -47.47 -34.93 -21.64
C GLU A 659 -46.50 -36.02 -21.15
N LEU A 660 -45.23 -35.68 -20.90
CA LEU A 660 -44.22 -36.63 -20.44
C LEU A 660 -44.33 -36.92 -18.92
N PRO A 661 -44.00 -38.15 -18.47
CA PRO A 661 -43.91 -38.46 -17.04
C PRO A 661 -42.79 -37.65 -16.36
N ILE A 662 -42.91 -37.38 -15.06
CA ILE A 662 -41.96 -36.55 -14.29
C ILE A 662 -40.51 -37.07 -14.44
N GLU A 663 -40.31 -38.39 -14.40
CA GLU A 663 -38.99 -39.02 -14.58
C GLU A 663 -38.33 -38.63 -15.90
N GLU A 664 -39.11 -38.59 -16.98
CA GLU A 664 -38.61 -38.29 -18.31
C GLU A 664 -38.45 -36.80 -18.54
N LYS A 665 -39.32 -35.96 -17.95
CA LYS A 665 -39.15 -34.49 -17.92
C LYS A 665 -37.81 -34.09 -17.29
N ILE A 666 -37.52 -34.60 -16.09
CA ILE A 666 -36.28 -34.29 -15.37
C ILE A 666 -35.06 -34.85 -16.09
N SER A 667 -35.14 -36.09 -16.57
CA SER A 667 -34.08 -36.72 -17.37
C SER A 667 -33.75 -35.91 -18.63
N ASN A 668 -34.76 -35.51 -19.41
CA ASN A 668 -34.53 -34.78 -20.66
C ASN A 668 -33.97 -33.37 -20.40
N ALA A 669 -34.47 -32.68 -19.37
CA ALA A 669 -33.92 -31.39 -18.97
C ALA A 669 -32.43 -31.51 -18.56
N LEU A 670 -32.07 -32.50 -17.72
CA LEU A 670 -30.68 -32.72 -17.31
C LEU A 670 -29.75 -33.10 -18.47
N VAL A 671 -30.25 -33.83 -19.48
CA VAL A 671 -29.48 -34.15 -20.68
C VAL A 671 -29.20 -32.90 -21.53
N GLU A 672 -30.14 -31.96 -21.59
CA GLU A 672 -30.02 -30.71 -22.34
C GLU A 672 -29.02 -29.74 -21.71
N VAL A 673 -29.13 -29.49 -20.39
CA VAL A 673 -28.33 -28.45 -19.71
C VAL A 673 -27.19 -28.99 -18.84
N GLY A 674 -27.26 -30.23 -18.34
CA GLY A 674 -26.28 -30.80 -17.42
C GLY A 674 -24.82 -30.77 -17.91
N PRO A 675 -24.52 -31.16 -19.18
CA PRO A 675 -23.16 -31.05 -19.71
C PRO A 675 -22.64 -29.60 -19.75
N SER A 676 -23.53 -28.64 -20.00
CA SER A 676 -23.17 -27.23 -20.07
C SER A 676 -22.89 -26.64 -18.69
N ILE A 677 -23.70 -27.00 -17.68
CA ILE A 677 -23.51 -26.60 -16.29
C ILE A 677 -22.20 -27.20 -15.76
N THR A 678 -21.95 -28.48 -16.03
CA THR A 678 -20.69 -29.15 -15.62
C THR A 678 -19.46 -28.47 -16.22
N LEU A 679 -19.53 -28.06 -17.50
CA LEU A 679 -18.45 -27.35 -18.16
C LEU A 679 -18.18 -25.97 -17.54
N ALA A 680 -19.23 -25.21 -17.21
CA ALA A 680 -19.11 -23.92 -16.55
C ALA A 680 -18.49 -24.07 -15.14
N SER A 681 -19.11 -24.87 -14.27
CA SER A 681 -18.65 -25.05 -12.88
C SER A 681 -17.23 -25.62 -12.80
N LEU A 682 -16.85 -26.57 -13.65
CA LEU A 682 -15.48 -27.10 -13.66
C LEU A 682 -14.46 -26.04 -14.10
N SER A 683 -14.82 -25.18 -15.04
CA SER A 683 -13.97 -24.08 -15.49
C SER A 683 -13.77 -23.03 -14.38
N GLU A 684 -14.84 -22.71 -13.64
CA GLU A 684 -14.77 -21.80 -12.48
C GLU A 684 -13.94 -22.38 -11.34
N ILE A 685 -14.17 -23.64 -10.95
CA ILE A 685 -13.42 -24.30 -9.88
C ILE A 685 -11.93 -24.28 -10.19
N LEU A 686 -11.54 -24.54 -11.44
CA LEU A 686 -10.14 -24.50 -11.86
C LEU A 686 -9.60 -23.08 -11.94
N ALA A 687 -10.39 -22.10 -12.39
CA ALA A 687 -9.99 -20.69 -12.36
C ALA A 687 -9.70 -20.21 -10.93
N PHE A 688 -10.57 -20.55 -9.97
CA PHE A 688 -10.34 -20.27 -8.55
C PHE A 688 -9.15 -21.04 -7.99
N ALA A 689 -8.98 -22.32 -8.34
CA ALA A 689 -7.85 -23.11 -7.89
C ALA A 689 -6.50 -22.52 -8.36
N VAL A 690 -6.43 -21.96 -9.57
CA VAL A 690 -5.23 -21.25 -10.06
C VAL A 690 -4.93 -20.01 -9.20
N GLY A 691 -5.95 -19.30 -8.70
CA GLY A 691 -5.76 -18.18 -7.77
C GLY A 691 -5.04 -18.53 -6.46
N SER A 692 -4.97 -19.82 -6.09
CA SER A 692 -4.19 -20.27 -4.92
C SER A 692 -2.67 -20.13 -5.10
N PHE A 693 -2.17 -19.96 -6.33
CA PHE A 693 -0.75 -19.72 -6.59
C PHE A 693 -0.30 -18.28 -6.31
N ILE A 694 -1.23 -17.37 -5.99
CA ILE A 694 -0.90 -16.00 -5.60
C ILE A 694 -0.04 -16.04 -4.32
N PRO A 695 1.07 -15.28 -4.26
CA PRO A 695 1.96 -15.28 -3.09
C PRO A 695 1.30 -14.71 -1.82
N MET A 696 0.33 -13.80 -1.97
CA MET A 696 -0.39 -13.14 -0.88
C MET A 696 -1.35 -14.12 -0.16
N PRO A 697 -1.18 -14.36 1.15
CA PRO A 697 -1.96 -15.35 1.90
C PRO A 697 -3.47 -15.11 1.87
N ALA A 698 -3.94 -13.87 2.05
CA ALA A 698 -5.38 -13.57 2.06
C ALA A 698 -6.07 -13.98 0.74
N CYS A 699 -5.45 -13.63 -0.39
CA CYS A 699 -5.91 -13.99 -1.73
C CYS A 699 -5.84 -15.50 -1.99
N ARG A 700 -4.75 -16.15 -1.57
CA ARG A 700 -4.56 -17.60 -1.69
C ARG A 700 -5.66 -18.37 -0.96
N VAL A 701 -5.89 -18.04 0.31
CA VAL A 701 -6.91 -18.70 1.15
C VAL A 701 -8.31 -18.40 0.60
N PHE A 702 -8.57 -17.16 0.17
CA PHE A 702 -9.82 -16.81 -0.51
C PHE A 702 -10.10 -17.72 -1.73
N SER A 703 -9.11 -17.87 -2.61
CA SER A 703 -9.22 -18.72 -3.80
C SER A 703 -9.45 -20.19 -3.47
N MET A 704 -8.80 -20.72 -2.43
CA MET A 704 -9.03 -22.09 -1.95
C MET A 704 -10.46 -22.29 -1.43
N PHE A 705 -10.95 -21.37 -0.60
CA PHE A 705 -12.31 -21.42 -0.06
C PHE A 705 -13.37 -21.29 -1.17
N ALA A 706 -13.15 -20.39 -2.12
CA ALA A 706 -14.06 -20.18 -3.25
C ALA A 706 -14.12 -21.42 -4.16
N ALA A 707 -12.98 -22.02 -4.52
CA ALA A 707 -12.94 -23.22 -5.33
C ALA A 707 -13.72 -24.39 -4.69
N LEU A 708 -13.55 -24.61 -3.39
CA LEU A 708 -14.29 -25.65 -2.67
C LEU A 708 -15.77 -25.29 -2.49
N ALA A 709 -16.10 -24.03 -2.24
CA ALA A 709 -17.49 -23.59 -2.10
C ALA A 709 -18.29 -23.79 -3.39
N VAL A 710 -17.72 -23.40 -4.55
CA VAL A 710 -18.32 -23.63 -5.87
C VAL A 710 -18.41 -25.12 -6.19
N LEU A 711 -17.42 -25.93 -5.79
CA LEU A 711 -17.48 -27.39 -5.95
C LEU A 711 -18.64 -28.02 -5.15
N VAL A 712 -18.77 -27.66 -3.86
CA VAL A 712 -19.86 -28.16 -3.01
C VAL A 712 -21.21 -27.65 -3.52
N ASP A 713 -21.29 -26.40 -3.97
CA ASP A 713 -22.48 -25.81 -4.57
C ASP A 713 -22.92 -26.56 -5.84
N PHE A 714 -21.99 -26.82 -6.77
CA PHE A 714 -22.25 -27.64 -7.96
C PHE A 714 -22.80 -29.04 -7.61
N ILE A 715 -22.19 -29.70 -6.63
CA ILE A 715 -22.65 -31.02 -6.17
C ILE A 715 -24.07 -30.93 -5.60
N LEU A 716 -24.36 -29.92 -4.76
CA LEU A 716 -25.69 -29.71 -4.18
C LEU A 716 -26.74 -29.35 -5.24
N GLN A 717 -26.39 -28.60 -6.27
CA GLN A 717 -27.30 -28.28 -7.37
C GLN A 717 -27.70 -29.49 -8.19
N VAL A 718 -26.73 -30.32 -8.58
CA VAL A 718 -26.98 -31.52 -9.39
C VAL A 718 -27.66 -32.63 -8.55
N THR A 719 -27.60 -32.57 -7.22
CA THR A 719 -28.20 -33.56 -6.31
C THR A 719 -29.45 -33.03 -5.61
N ALA A 720 -29.28 -32.24 -4.55
CA ALA A 720 -30.33 -31.74 -3.68
C ALA A 720 -31.32 -30.86 -4.43
N PHE A 721 -30.85 -29.92 -5.26
CA PHE A 721 -31.74 -28.99 -5.95
C PHE A 721 -32.59 -29.70 -7.02
N VAL A 722 -32.03 -30.64 -7.79
CA VAL A 722 -32.82 -31.49 -8.69
C VAL A 722 -33.91 -32.26 -7.93
N ALA A 723 -33.59 -32.82 -6.76
CA ALA A 723 -34.59 -33.50 -5.92
C ALA A 723 -35.68 -32.55 -5.41
N LEU A 724 -35.33 -31.30 -5.06
CA LEU A 724 -36.30 -30.26 -4.69
C LEU A 724 -37.20 -29.85 -5.85
N ILE A 725 -36.69 -29.80 -7.08
CA ILE A 725 -37.53 -29.58 -8.28
C ILE A 725 -38.54 -30.72 -8.43
N VAL A 726 -38.15 -31.97 -8.19
CA VAL A 726 -39.08 -33.12 -8.23
C VAL A 726 -40.18 -32.95 -7.17
N PHE A 727 -39.84 -32.56 -5.94
CA PHE A 727 -40.83 -32.30 -4.90
C PHE A 727 -41.77 -31.13 -5.25
N ASP A 728 -41.25 -30.06 -5.86
CA ASP A 728 -42.05 -28.93 -6.29
C ASP A 728 -43.00 -29.29 -7.46
N LEU A 729 -42.58 -30.17 -8.38
CA LEU A 729 -43.46 -30.72 -9.41
C LEU A 729 -44.57 -31.60 -8.79
N LEU A 730 -44.22 -32.49 -7.86
CA LEU A 730 -45.20 -33.31 -7.13
C LEU A 730 -46.20 -32.45 -6.34
N ARG A 731 -45.73 -31.37 -5.70
CA ARG A 731 -46.59 -30.38 -5.02
C ARG A 731 -47.57 -29.72 -5.99
N ALA A 732 -47.07 -29.33 -7.17
CA ALA A 732 -47.88 -28.65 -8.18
C ALA A 732 -48.96 -29.56 -8.77
N GLU A 733 -48.66 -30.84 -9.03
CA GLU A 733 -49.66 -31.83 -9.46
C GLU A 733 -50.74 -32.08 -8.38
N ASP A 734 -50.37 -31.98 -7.10
CA ASP A 734 -51.26 -32.15 -5.96
C ASP A 734 -52.15 -30.93 -5.62
N ASN A 735 -52.08 -29.84 -6.40
CA ASN A 735 -52.80 -28.58 -6.19
C ASN A 735 -52.62 -27.95 -4.78
N ARG A 736 -51.40 -28.01 -4.25
CA ARG A 736 -51.03 -27.42 -2.94
C ARG A 736 -50.40 -26.03 -3.10
N ILE A 737 -50.70 -25.14 -2.15
CA ILE A 737 -50.11 -23.79 -2.10
C ILE A 737 -48.59 -23.87 -1.86
N ASP A 738 -47.81 -23.04 -2.53
CA ASP A 738 -46.33 -23.05 -2.49
C ASP A 738 -45.75 -22.69 -1.10
N CYS A 739 -46.10 -21.53 -0.54
CA CYS A 739 -45.58 -21.07 0.76
C CYS A 739 -46.12 -21.89 1.95
N PHE A 740 -47.28 -22.54 1.80
CA PHE A 740 -47.92 -23.35 2.83
C PHE A 740 -48.37 -24.69 2.23
N PRO A 741 -47.45 -25.65 2.01
CA PRO A 741 -47.73 -26.92 1.30
C PRO A 741 -48.69 -27.86 2.05
N CYS A 742 -49.15 -27.48 3.24
CA CYS A 742 -50.18 -28.18 4.01
C CYS A 742 -51.61 -27.87 3.54
N ILE A 743 -51.83 -26.83 2.73
CA ILE A 743 -53.15 -26.36 2.31
C ILE A 743 -53.41 -26.75 0.84
N LYS A 744 -54.51 -27.48 0.58
CA LYS A 744 -54.97 -27.85 -0.77
C LYS A 744 -56.10 -26.92 -1.22
N ILE A 745 -56.08 -26.51 -2.48
CA ILE A 745 -57.16 -25.71 -3.09
C ILE A 745 -58.12 -26.66 -3.81
N PRO A 746 -59.45 -26.59 -3.56
CA PRO A 746 -60.44 -27.40 -4.27
C PRO A 746 -60.54 -26.97 -5.74
N ILE A 747 -60.58 -27.94 -6.65
CA ILE A 747 -60.73 -27.73 -8.09
C ILE A 747 -62.12 -27.14 -8.36
N SER A 748 -62.19 -25.90 -8.84
CA SER A 748 -63.41 -25.36 -9.45
C SER A 748 -63.51 -25.89 -10.88
N THR A 749 -64.44 -26.82 -11.10
CA THR A 749 -64.74 -27.46 -12.38
C THR A 749 -65.37 -26.47 -13.35
N GLU A 750 -64.55 -25.87 -14.23
CA GLU A 750 -64.99 -25.52 -15.58
C GLU A 750 -63.87 -25.88 -16.57
N PRO A 751 -64.11 -26.84 -17.48
CA PRO A 751 -63.15 -27.16 -18.53
C PRO A 751 -63.29 -26.09 -19.63
N ASN A 752 -62.42 -25.10 -19.63
CA ASN A 752 -62.26 -24.26 -20.82
C ASN A 752 -61.50 -25.03 -21.90
N GLU A 753 -62.26 -25.63 -22.83
CA GLU A 753 -61.79 -25.94 -24.17
C GLU A 753 -61.34 -24.65 -24.84
N GLY A 754 -60.04 -24.40 -24.80
CA GLY A 754 -59.38 -23.33 -25.51
C GLY A 754 -57.90 -23.60 -25.40
N ILE A 755 -57.30 -23.97 -26.52
CA ILE A 755 -55.86 -24.20 -26.70
C ILE A 755 -55.11 -22.99 -26.12
N SER A 756 -54.76 -23.06 -24.83
CA SER A 756 -53.88 -22.10 -24.18
C SER A 756 -52.47 -22.51 -24.57
N GLN A 757 -52.12 -22.17 -25.80
CA GLN A 757 -50.75 -22.16 -26.26
C GLN A 757 -50.00 -21.27 -25.27
N ARG A 758 -49.31 -21.90 -24.32
CA ARG A 758 -48.60 -21.25 -23.20
C ARG A 758 -47.65 -20.24 -23.83
N ARG A 759 -48.05 -18.96 -23.87
CA ARG A 759 -47.32 -17.90 -24.58
C ARG A 759 -45.89 -17.93 -24.08
N ALA A 760 -44.93 -18.05 -25.00
CA ALA A 760 -43.52 -17.93 -24.65
C ALA A 760 -43.30 -16.62 -23.88
N GLY A 761 -42.48 -16.66 -22.82
CA GLY A 761 -42.21 -15.49 -21.99
C GLY A 761 -41.73 -14.29 -22.81
N LEU A 762 -42.06 -13.08 -22.36
CA LEU A 762 -41.78 -11.83 -23.09
C LEU A 762 -40.31 -11.70 -23.51
N LEU A 763 -39.39 -12.15 -22.63
CA LEU A 763 -37.95 -12.18 -22.90
C LEU A 763 -37.56 -13.19 -24.01
N ALA A 764 -38.11 -14.40 -23.98
CA ALA A 764 -37.85 -15.41 -25.02
C ALA A 764 -38.38 -14.94 -26.38
N ARG A 765 -39.52 -14.24 -26.40
CA ARG A 765 -40.08 -13.63 -27.60
C ARG A 765 -39.16 -12.53 -28.15
N TYR A 766 -38.66 -11.63 -27.29
CA TYR A 766 -37.69 -10.60 -27.69
C TYR A 766 -36.41 -11.21 -28.29
N MET A 767 -35.85 -12.23 -27.64
CA MET A 767 -34.63 -12.89 -28.13
C MET A 767 -34.84 -13.54 -29.50
N LYS A 768 -36.00 -14.17 -29.73
CA LYS A 768 -36.34 -14.86 -30.98
C LYS A 768 -36.74 -13.93 -32.13
N GLU A 769 -37.58 -12.93 -31.84
CA GLU A 769 -38.22 -12.07 -32.86
C GLU A 769 -37.43 -10.80 -33.17
N VAL A 770 -36.63 -10.27 -32.22
CA VAL A 770 -35.92 -8.99 -32.38
C VAL A 770 -34.40 -9.18 -32.34
N HIS A 771 -33.86 -9.72 -31.25
CA HIS A 771 -32.41 -9.77 -31.02
C HIS A 771 -31.66 -10.64 -32.04
N ALA A 772 -32.10 -11.90 -32.21
CA ALA A 772 -31.44 -12.84 -33.12
C ALA A 772 -31.52 -12.43 -34.61
N PRO A 773 -32.66 -11.93 -35.13
CA PRO A 773 -32.73 -11.43 -36.50
C PRO A 773 -31.86 -10.20 -36.77
N VAL A 774 -31.81 -9.24 -35.84
CA VAL A 774 -30.99 -8.02 -36.00
C VAL A 774 -29.51 -8.36 -36.08
N LEU A 775 -29.02 -9.23 -35.20
CA LEU A 775 -27.63 -9.75 -35.25
C LEU A 775 -27.34 -10.59 -36.51
N GLY A 776 -28.37 -11.10 -37.17
CA GLY A 776 -28.26 -11.85 -38.42
C GLY A 776 -27.86 -10.98 -39.63
N ILE A 777 -28.13 -9.67 -39.58
CA ILE A 777 -27.91 -8.73 -40.70
C ILE A 777 -26.41 -8.53 -40.96
N TRP A 778 -25.98 -8.66 -42.22
CA TRP A 778 -24.56 -8.59 -42.58
C TRP A 778 -23.89 -7.26 -42.21
N ALA A 779 -24.57 -6.13 -42.41
CA ALA A 779 -24.06 -4.82 -42.00
C ALA A 779 -23.84 -4.73 -40.48
N VAL A 780 -24.79 -5.21 -39.68
CA VAL A 780 -24.72 -5.23 -38.22
C VAL A 780 -23.54 -6.08 -37.75
N LYS A 781 -23.31 -7.25 -38.36
CA LYS A 781 -22.16 -8.12 -38.03
C LYS A 781 -20.82 -7.41 -38.21
N MET A 782 -20.64 -6.69 -39.31
CA MET A 782 -19.40 -5.96 -39.58
C MET A 782 -19.21 -4.78 -38.62
N VAL A 783 -20.28 -4.05 -38.29
CA VAL A 783 -20.26 -2.97 -37.29
C VAL A 783 -19.88 -3.51 -35.90
N VAL A 784 -20.50 -4.61 -35.46
CA VAL A 784 -20.19 -5.24 -34.17
C VAL A 784 -18.72 -5.66 -34.11
N LEU A 785 -18.19 -6.34 -35.12
CA LEU A 785 -16.77 -6.72 -35.14
C LEU A 785 -15.84 -5.50 -35.07
N ALA A 786 -16.16 -4.42 -35.80
CA ALA A 786 -15.35 -3.21 -35.81
C ALA A 786 -15.37 -2.50 -34.45
N VAL A 787 -16.55 -2.34 -33.83
CA VAL A 787 -16.72 -1.66 -32.54
C VAL A 787 -15.99 -2.40 -31.43
N PHE A 788 -16.19 -3.72 -31.30
CA PHE A 788 -15.53 -4.50 -30.26
C PHE A 788 -14.01 -4.59 -30.47
N SER A 789 -13.54 -4.72 -31.71
CA SER A 789 -12.09 -4.71 -31.98
C SER A 789 -11.47 -3.35 -31.66
N ALA A 790 -12.16 -2.24 -31.97
CA ALA A 790 -11.70 -0.89 -31.62
C ALA A 790 -11.70 -0.67 -30.10
N PHE A 791 -12.71 -1.17 -29.40
CA PHE A 791 -12.80 -1.12 -27.95
C PHE A 791 -11.61 -1.85 -27.31
N THR A 792 -11.33 -3.09 -27.70
CA THR A 792 -10.18 -3.84 -27.19
C THR A 792 -8.84 -3.19 -27.52
N LEU A 793 -8.67 -2.61 -28.72
CA LEU A 793 -7.45 -1.86 -29.06
C LEU A 793 -7.27 -0.61 -28.18
N ALA A 794 -8.36 0.10 -27.88
CA ALA A 794 -8.32 1.23 -26.94
C ALA A 794 -7.97 0.73 -25.54
N SER A 795 -8.60 -0.34 -25.06
CA SER A 795 -8.32 -0.95 -23.75
C SER A 795 -6.84 -1.33 -23.59
N ILE A 796 -6.21 -1.94 -24.62
CA ILE A 796 -4.77 -2.26 -24.61
C ILE A 796 -3.92 -1.00 -24.41
N ALA A 797 -4.27 0.11 -25.07
CA ALA A 797 -3.55 1.37 -24.92
C ALA A 797 -3.76 2.01 -23.55
N LEU A 798 -4.94 1.84 -22.93
CA LEU A 798 -5.23 2.34 -21.59
C LEU A 798 -4.60 1.51 -20.46
N CYS A 799 -4.39 0.20 -20.67
CA CYS A 799 -3.81 -0.70 -19.65
C CYS A 799 -2.46 -0.22 -19.10
N THR A 800 -1.68 0.58 -19.84
CA THR A 800 -0.37 1.07 -19.38
C THR A 800 -0.44 2.24 -18.41
N ARG A 801 -1.63 2.83 -18.23
CA ARG A 801 -1.89 3.84 -17.21
C ARG A 801 -2.26 3.24 -15.85
N ILE A 802 -2.43 1.93 -15.75
CA ILE A 802 -2.76 1.28 -14.49
C ILE A 802 -1.53 1.33 -13.58
N GLU A 803 -1.65 2.03 -12.46
CA GLU A 803 -0.60 2.14 -11.47
C GLU A 803 -0.66 0.96 -10.49
N PRO A 804 0.48 0.36 -10.10
CA PRO A 804 0.51 -0.67 -9.08
C PRO A 804 0.38 -0.04 -7.69
N GLY A 805 -0.62 -0.46 -6.91
CA GLY A 805 -0.89 0.11 -5.61
C GLY A 805 -2.23 -0.31 -4.99
N LEU A 806 -2.31 -0.14 -3.68
CA LEU A 806 -3.52 0.00 -2.87
C LEU A 806 -3.29 1.12 -1.86
N GLU A 807 -3.93 2.27 -2.04
CA GLU A 807 -3.81 3.36 -1.08
C GLU A 807 -4.32 2.92 0.29
N GLN A 808 -3.53 3.19 1.34
CA GLN A 808 -3.85 2.79 2.71
C GLN A 808 -5.19 3.35 3.18
N LYS A 809 -5.56 4.55 2.71
CA LYS A 809 -6.83 5.21 3.00
C LYS A 809 -8.05 4.42 2.50
N ILE A 810 -7.93 3.73 1.37
CA ILE A 810 -9.04 2.96 0.77
C ILE A 810 -9.33 1.70 1.60
N ALA A 811 -8.33 1.16 2.30
CA ALA A 811 -8.50 0.02 3.18
C ALA A 811 -9.19 0.36 4.51
N LEU A 812 -9.50 1.64 4.77
CA LEU A 812 -10.13 2.09 6.01
C LEU A 812 -11.55 2.62 5.76
N PRO A 813 -12.45 2.56 6.76
CA PRO A 813 -13.75 3.18 6.65
C PRO A 813 -13.67 4.68 6.34
N ARG A 814 -14.65 5.21 5.58
CA ARG A 814 -14.74 6.64 5.24
C ARG A 814 -14.85 7.58 6.45
N ASP A 815 -15.43 7.08 7.54
CA ASP A 815 -15.64 7.80 8.79
C ASP A 815 -14.50 7.59 9.80
N SER A 816 -13.41 6.92 9.40
CA SER A 816 -12.29 6.64 10.30
C SER A 816 -11.47 7.90 10.61
N TYR A 817 -11.05 8.04 11.88
CA TYR A 817 -10.17 9.12 12.31
C TYR A 817 -8.79 9.09 11.64
N LEU A 818 -8.36 7.91 11.18
CA LEU A 818 -7.10 7.71 10.46
C LEU A 818 -7.08 8.40 9.08
N GLN A 819 -8.26 8.66 8.48
CA GLN A 819 -8.34 9.41 7.22
C GLN A 819 -7.74 10.82 7.36
N GLY A 820 -8.09 11.52 8.45
CA GLY A 820 -7.53 12.84 8.77
C GLY A 820 -6.05 12.78 9.10
N TYR A 821 -5.63 11.74 9.82
CA TYR A 821 -4.23 11.50 10.16
C TYR A 821 -3.33 11.35 8.92
N PHE A 822 -3.70 10.50 7.96
CA PHE A 822 -2.89 10.31 6.74
C PHE A 822 -2.87 11.55 5.84
N ASN A 823 -3.94 12.35 5.80
CA ASN A 823 -3.93 13.65 5.11
C ASN A 823 -2.91 14.59 5.77
N ASN A 824 -2.93 14.68 7.10
CA ASN A 824 -2.04 15.55 7.85
C ASN A 824 -0.57 15.10 7.77
N ILE A 825 -0.27 13.80 7.73
CA ILE A 825 1.09 13.32 7.46
C ILE A 825 1.58 13.88 6.11
N SER A 826 0.81 13.68 5.04
CA SER A 826 1.21 14.12 3.70
C SER A 826 1.37 15.64 3.59
N ASP A 827 0.57 16.41 4.32
CA ASP A 827 0.62 17.87 4.29
C ASP A 827 1.78 18.45 5.13
N TYR A 828 2.00 17.89 6.33
CA TYR A 828 2.81 18.51 7.37
C TYR A 828 4.18 17.85 7.59
N LEU A 829 4.32 16.52 7.46
CA LEU A 829 5.60 15.86 7.69
C LEU A 829 6.63 16.26 6.62
N ARG A 830 7.84 16.62 7.06
CA ARG A 830 8.95 17.04 6.19
C ARG A 830 10.11 16.05 6.13
N ILE A 831 9.99 14.91 6.82
CA ILE A 831 10.94 13.81 6.77
C ILE A 831 10.20 12.48 6.60
N GLY A 832 10.77 11.57 5.82
CA GLY A 832 10.20 10.25 5.59
C GLY A 832 10.55 9.26 6.71
N PRO A 833 10.07 8.01 6.60
CA PRO A 833 10.40 6.93 7.53
C PRO A 833 11.91 6.68 7.64
N PRO A 834 12.40 6.20 8.79
CA PRO A 834 13.80 5.82 8.93
C PRO A 834 14.17 4.65 8.01
N LEU A 835 15.40 4.69 7.51
CA LEU A 835 16.00 3.69 6.63
C LEU A 835 17.28 3.16 7.27
N TYR A 836 17.43 1.86 7.33
CA TYR A 836 18.57 1.19 7.94
C TYR A 836 19.32 0.39 6.88
N PHE A 837 20.60 0.67 6.68
CA PHE A 837 21.47 -0.21 5.89
C PHE A 837 22.14 -1.21 6.83
N VAL A 838 21.74 -2.47 6.71
CA VAL A 838 22.20 -3.55 7.59
C VAL A 838 23.30 -4.33 6.89
N VAL A 839 24.42 -4.52 7.59
CA VAL A 839 25.57 -5.30 7.16
C VAL A 839 25.60 -6.62 7.92
N LYS A 840 25.66 -7.75 7.20
CA LYS A 840 25.67 -9.09 7.80
C LYS A 840 27.06 -9.71 7.86
N ASP A 841 27.33 -10.44 8.94
CA ASP A 841 28.49 -11.32 9.15
C ASP A 841 29.83 -10.73 8.69
N TYR A 842 30.02 -9.43 8.98
CA TYR A 842 31.19 -8.72 8.49
C TYR A 842 32.31 -8.72 9.52
N ASN A 843 33.53 -8.94 9.04
CA ASN A 843 34.72 -8.90 9.88
C ASN A 843 35.34 -7.50 9.81
N TYR A 844 35.04 -6.69 10.83
CA TYR A 844 35.55 -5.33 11.03
C TYR A 844 37.03 -5.28 11.42
N SER A 845 37.63 -6.44 11.70
CA SER A 845 38.87 -6.59 12.46
C SER A 845 40.06 -7.10 11.63
N LEU A 846 39.86 -7.69 10.45
CA LEU A 846 40.93 -8.17 9.57
C LEU A 846 41.52 -7.04 8.72
N GLU A 847 42.64 -6.48 9.17
CA GLU A 847 43.42 -5.42 8.49
C GLU A 847 42.65 -4.09 8.30
N SER A 848 43.37 -2.96 8.29
CA SER A 848 42.80 -1.62 8.06
C SER A 848 41.95 -1.53 6.79
N ARG A 849 42.19 -2.42 5.80
CA ARG A 849 41.46 -2.52 4.55
C ARG A 849 39.97 -2.85 4.72
N HIS A 850 39.57 -3.64 5.71
CA HIS A 850 38.16 -3.99 5.89
C HIS A 850 37.35 -2.86 6.52
N THR A 851 37.93 -2.17 7.50
CA THR A 851 37.33 -0.98 8.11
C THR A 851 37.18 0.15 7.09
N ASN A 852 38.20 0.34 6.23
CA ASN A 852 38.23 1.39 5.21
C ASN A 852 37.16 1.25 4.13
N LYS A 853 36.65 0.04 3.89
CA LYS A 853 35.51 -0.21 2.99
C LYS A 853 34.16 0.27 3.54
N LEU A 854 34.04 0.55 4.83
CA LEU A 854 32.79 0.99 5.46
C LEU A 854 32.84 2.45 5.87
N CYS A 855 33.92 2.86 6.55
CA CYS A 855 34.03 4.16 7.21
C CYS A 855 33.99 5.35 6.24
N SER A 856 33.69 6.52 6.78
CA SER A 856 33.71 7.79 6.04
C SER A 856 34.55 8.86 6.75
N ILE A 857 35.66 8.47 7.38
CA ILE A 857 36.65 9.40 7.93
C ILE A 857 37.93 9.43 7.08
N SER A 858 38.92 10.23 7.48
CA SER A 858 40.21 10.28 6.79
C SER A 858 40.82 8.89 6.65
N GLN A 859 41.47 8.62 5.51
CA GLN A 859 42.07 7.32 5.15
C GLN A 859 41.09 6.17 4.83
N CYS A 860 39.77 6.40 4.81
CA CYS A 860 38.79 5.43 4.30
C CYS A 860 38.76 5.42 2.76
N ASP A 861 38.25 4.33 2.18
CA ASP A 861 38.13 4.21 0.72
C ASP A 861 37.09 5.19 0.18
N SER A 862 37.33 5.79 -0.98
CA SER A 862 36.40 6.75 -1.61
C SER A 862 35.07 6.11 -2.05
N ASN A 863 35.08 4.79 -2.29
CA ASN A 863 33.91 3.99 -2.61
C ASN A 863 33.38 3.20 -1.40
N SER A 864 33.73 3.60 -0.17
CA SER A 864 33.22 2.96 1.04
C SER A 864 31.69 3.06 1.14
N LEU A 865 31.08 2.14 1.90
CA LEU A 865 29.62 2.10 2.08
C LEU A 865 29.03 3.45 2.51
N LEU A 866 29.64 4.11 3.50
CA LEU A 866 29.13 5.40 4.01
C LEU A 866 29.37 6.56 3.04
N ASN A 867 30.46 6.53 2.25
CA ASN A 867 30.67 7.52 1.19
C ASN A 867 29.66 7.33 0.04
N GLU A 868 29.32 6.09 -0.33
CA GLU A 868 28.27 5.80 -1.30
C GLU A 868 26.88 6.26 -0.82
N ILE A 869 26.53 6.03 0.46
CA ILE A 869 25.26 6.50 1.03
C ILE A 869 25.21 8.03 1.05
N SER A 870 26.30 8.68 1.46
CA SER A 870 26.42 10.14 1.46
C SER A 870 26.26 10.71 0.06
N ARG A 871 26.89 10.09 -0.95
CA ARG A 871 26.73 10.47 -2.36
C ARG A 871 25.28 10.31 -2.84
N ALA A 872 24.61 9.22 -2.45
CA ALA A 872 23.20 9.02 -2.79
C ALA A 872 22.29 10.09 -2.16
N SER A 873 22.60 10.58 -0.95
CA SER A 873 21.83 11.64 -0.30
C SER A 873 21.93 13.02 -0.98
N LEU A 874 22.94 13.24 -1.84
CA LEU A 874 23.06 14.46 -2.65
C LEU A 874 22.08 14.50 -3.84
N THR A 875 21.40 13.38 -4.15
CA THR A 875 20.43 13.26 -5.26
C THR A 875 19.08 12.68 -4.79
N PRO A 876 18.43 13.33 -3.78
CA PRO A 876 17.28 12.77 -3.05
C PRO A 876 16.07 12.46 -3.94
N GLU A 877 15.87 13.20 -5.04
CA GLU A 877 14.78 12.99 -6.01
C GLU A 877 14.83 11.61 -6.69
N SER A 878 16.03 11.01 -6.80
CA SER A 878 16.23 9.72 -7.47
C SER A 878 16.57 8.59 -6.49
N SER A 879 17.35 8.89 -5.45
CA SER A 879 17.77 7.91 -4.45
C SER A 879 16.73 7.71 -3.35
N HIS A 880 15.82 8.67 -3.17
CA HIS A 880 14.90 8.74 -2.03
C HIS A 880 15.60 8.68 -0.67
N ILE A 881 16.87 9.07 -0.58
CA ILE A 881 17.64 9.18 0.67
C ILE A 881 17.79 10.66 1.01
N ALA A 882 17.29 11.08 2.18
CA ALA A 882 17.23 12.50 2.56
C ALA A 882 18.51 13.02 3.22
N LYS A 883 19.22 12.17 3.97
CA LYS A 883 20.42 12.55 4.74
C LYS A 883 21.53 11.49 4.58
N PRO A 884 22.80 11.83 4.85
CA PRO A 884 23.85 10.84 5.07
C PRO A 884 23.48 9.85 6.20
N ALA A 885 24.14 8.69 6.29
CA ALA A 885 23.85 7.71 7.34
C ALA A 885 24.67 7.95 8.61
N ALA A 886 24.02 7.96 9.77
CA ALA A 886 24.68 7.94 11.08
C ALA A 886 25.57 6.69 11.20
N SER A 887 26.77 6.86 11.74
CA SER A 887 27.83 5.85 11.72
C SER A 887 28.43 5.64 13.10
N TRP A 888 28.06 4.52 13.72
CA TRP A 888 28.68 4.06 14.97
C TRP A 888 30.18 3.81 14.79
N LEU A 889 30.59 3.37 13.59
CA LEU A 889 31.98 3.06 13.29
C LEU A 889 32.84 4.32 13.21
N ASP A 890 32.35 5.37 12.55
CA ASP A 890 33.09 6.64 12.45
C ASP A 890 33.18 7.30 13.84
N ASP A 891 32.07 7.33 14.60
CA ASP A 891 32.06 7.88 15.95
C ASP A 891 32.94 7.06 16.91
N PHE A 892 33.01 5.73 16.75
CA PHE A 892 33.93 4.88 17.51
C PHE A 892 35.40 5.19 17.20
N LEU A 893 35.75 5.36 15.92
CA LEU A 893 37.12 5.68 15.51
C LEU A 893 37.55 7.07 16.00
N VAL A 894 36.63 8.06 15.99
CA VAL A 894 36.86 9.39 16.56
C VAL A 894 36.98 9.33 18.08
N TRP A 895 36.15 8.53 18.76
CA TRP A 895 36.22 8.34 20.21
C TRP A 895 37.54 7.69 20.66
N LEU A 896 38.12 6.81 19.83
CA LEU A 896 39.42 6.19 20.04
C LEU A 896 40.62 7.08 19.72
N SER A 897 40.43 8.17 18.96
CA SER A 897 41.54 8.97 18.44
C SER A 897 42.32 9.64 19.58
N PRO A 898 43.67 9.63 19.53
CA PRO A 898 44.50 10.27 20.55
C PRO A 898 44.27 11.78 20.68
N GLU A 899 43.72 12.43 19.65
CA GLU A 899 43.36 13.85 19.63
C GLU A 899 42.10 14.16 20.43
N ALA A 900 41.21 13.18 20.63
CA ALA A 900 40.04 13.29 21.49
C ALA A 900 40.40 13.00 22.96
N PHE A 901 41.25 13.85 23.56
CA PHE A 901 41.88 13.62 24.88
C PHE A 901 40.91 13.27 26.02
N GLY A 902 39.67 13.79 25.98
CA GLY A 902 38.64 13.57 27.00
C GLY A 902 37.82 12.29 26.84
N CYS A 903 37.96 11.56 25.72
CA CYS A 903 37.08 10.45 25.37
C CYS A 903 37.58 9.07 25.82
N CYS A 904 38.38 8.35 25.02
CA CYS A 904 38.89 7.05 25.43
C CYS A 904 40.05 7.20 26.41
N ARG A 905 39.77 6.99 27.70
CA ARG A 905 40.76 7.01 28.78
C ARG A 905 40.79 5.68 29.54
N LYS A 906 41.94 5.39 30.13
CA LYS A 906 42.14 4.23 31.01
C LYS A 906 42.90 4.64 32.27
N PHE A 907 42.52 4.04 33.38
CA PHE A 907 43.27 4.11 34.62
C PHE A 907 44.59 3.34 34.51
N ILE A 908 45.51 3.58 35.44
CA ILE A 908 46.80 2.85 35.52
C ILE A 908 46.59 1.32 35.63
N ASN A 909 45.49 0.88 36.24
CA ASN A 909 45.11 -0.54 36.37
C ASN A 909 44.56 -1.15 35.05
N GLY A 910 44.42 -0.36 33.98
CA GLY A 910 43.89 -0.77 32.68
C GLY A 910 42.36 -0.77 32.57
N SER A 911 41.60 -0.37 33.59
CA SER A 911 40.14 -0.25 33.50
C SER A 911 39.71 1.05 32.82
N TYR A 912 38.47 1.07 32.30
CA TYR A 912 37.88 2.26 31.69
C TYR A 912 37.87 3.42 32.68
N CYS A 913 38.34 4.59 32.24
CA CYS A 913 38.24 5.85 32.97
C CYS A 913 37.25 6.75 32.23
N PRO A 914 36.16 7.18 32.88
CA PRO A 914 35.20 8.07 32.23
C PRO A 914 35.78 9.48 32.01
N PRO A 915 35.09 10.31 31.22
CA PRO A 915 35.32 11.76 31.18
C PRO A 915 35.35 12.41 32.57
N ASP A 916 36.08 13.51 32.72
CA ASP A 916 36.27 14.15 34.04
C ASP A 916 34.94 14.75 34.59
N ASP A 917 34.01 15.11 33.71
CA ASP A 917 32.65 15.56 34.04
C ASP A 917 31.66 14.42 34.41
N GLN A 918 32.12 13.18 34.56
CA GLN A 918 31.28 12.02 34.89
C GLN A 918 31.76 11.26 36.16
N PRO A 919 30.84 10.61 36.92
CA PRO A 919 31.21 9.79 38.06
C PRO A 919 32.01 8.54 37.62
N PRO A 920 33.04 8.12 38.38
CA PRO A 920 33.45 8.60 39.70
C PRO A 920 34.45 9.77 39.68
N CYS A 921 34.78 10.36 38.52
CA CYS A 921 35.70 11.49 38.42
C CYS A 921 35.07 12.80 38.96
N CYS A 922 33.75 12.92 38.87
CA CYS A 922 32.97 13.96 39.54
C CYS A 922 31.97 13.34 40.55
N GLU A 923 31.99 13.78 41.82
CA GLU A 923 31.00 13.40 42.83
C GLU A 923 29.81 14.39 42.83
N PRO A 924 28.56 13.91 42.97
CA PRO A 924 27.36 14.76 42.85
C PRO A 924 27.16 15.76 44.00
N ASP A 925 27.89 15.65 45.11
CA ASP A 925 27.70 16.48 46.32
C ASP A 925 28.49 17.81 46.31
N GLU A 926 29.37 18.02 45.33
CA GLU A 926 30.04 19.31 45.09
C GLU A 926 29.45 19.96 43.82
N GLY A 927 28.78 21.12 43.97
CA GLY A 927 28.11 21.79 42.85
C GLY A 927 29.03 22.05 41.65
N SER A 928 28.45 21.92 40.44
CA SER A 928 29.06 22.08 39.10
C SER A 928 30.53 21.62 39.00
N CYS A 929 30.78 20.45 38.39
CA CYS A 929 32.12 19.89 38.15
C CYS A 929 33.08 20.97 37.60
N GLY A 930 33.84 21.62 38.49
CA GLY A 930 34.55 22.86 38.20
C GLY A 930 35.94 22.83 38.83
N LEU A 931 36.96 22.78 37.97
CA LEU A 931 38.41 22.87 38.26
C LEU A 931 39.05 21.92 39.30
N GLY A 932 38.29 21.15 40.08
CA GLY A 932 38.80 20.28 41.16
C GLY A 932 38.72 18.77 40.93
N GLY A 933 37.83 18.30 40.04
CA GLY A 933 37.53 16.88 39.82
C GLY A 933 38.27 16.23 38.65
N VAL A 934 39.57 16.45 38.52
CA VAL A 934 40.35 15.74 37.48
C VAL A 934 40.73 14.37 38.01
N CYS A 935 40.36 13.30 37.29
CA CYS A 935 40.84 11.97 37.59
C CYS A 935 42.38 11.91 37.41
N ALA A 936 43.12 12.06 38.51
CA ALA A 936 44.58 12.23 38.50
C ALA A 936 45.36 11.03 37.92
N ASP A 937 44.74 9.84 37.87
CA ASP A 937 45.35 8.58 37.45
C ASP A 937 44.87 8.06 36.08
N CYS A 938 44.45 8.96 35.17
CA CYS A 938 43.95 8.58 33.84
C CYS A 938 44.87 9.00 32.69
N THR A 939 45.02 8.11 31.70
CA THR A 939 45.78 8.35 30.47
C THR A 939 44.93 8.01 29.24
N THR A 940 45.26 8.59 28.08
CA THR A 940 44.59 8.22 26.82
C THR A 940 44.75 6.73 26.53
N CYS A 941 43.75 6.11 25.92
CA CYS A 941 43.76 4.69 25.61
C CYS A 941 44.98 4.28 24.76
N PHE A 942 45.29 5.10 23.74
CA PHE A 942 46.33 4.87 22.75
C PHE A 942 47.11 6.15 22.42
N ARG A 943 48.33 5.98 21.91
CA ARG A 943 49.11 7.00 21.21
C ARG A 943 49.12 6.69 19.71
N HIS A 944 49.47 7.67 18.88
CA HIS A 944 49.64 7.46 17.43
C HIS A 944 50.58 6.29 17.08
N SER A 945 51.62 6.05 17.89
CA SER A 945 52.55 4.92 17.72
C SER A 945 51.92 3.54 17.93
N ASP A 946 50.80 3.49 18.65
CA ASP A 946 50.12 2.25 19.06
C ASP A 946 49.05 1.83 18.03
N LEU A 947 48.76 2.69 17.07
CA LEU A 947 47.77 2.50 16.00
C LEU A 947 48.49 2.32 14.66
N VAL A 948 47.92 1.50 13.78
CA VAL A 948 48.46 1.32 12.43
C VAL A 948 47.67 2.22 11.49
N ASN A 949 48.28 3.29 10.98
CA ASN A 949 47.59 4.30 10.17
C ASN A 949 46.34 4.87 10.87
N ASP A 950 46.48 5.17 12.17
CA ASP A 950 45.37 5.66 13.02
C ASP A 950 44.16 4.70 13.04
N ARG A 951 44.40 3.40 12.87
CA ARG A 951 43.41 2.33 13.03
C ARG A 951 43.79 1.38 14.15
N PRO A 952 42.82 0.92 14.97
CA PRO A 952 43.07 -0.11 15.96
C PRO A 952 43.31 -1.46 15.30
N SER A 953 44.19 -2.27 15.89
CA SER A 953 44.30 -3.70 15.59
C SER A 953 43.02 -4.44 15.98
N THR A 954 42.84 -5.65 15.44
CA THR A 954 41.72 -6.56 15.77
C THR A 954 41.45 -6.65 17.27
N THR A 955 42.52 -6.89 18.05
CA THR A 955 42.44 -7.04 19.51
C THR A 955 42.06 -5.75 20.21
N GLN A 956 42.61 -4.61 19.76
CA GLN A 956 42.29 -3.30 20.32
C GLN A 956 40.84 -2.91 20.01
N PHE A 957 40.38 -3.18 18.79
CA PHE A 957 38.99 -2.95 18.38
C PHE A 957 38.02 -3.74 19.26
N MET A 958 38.29 -5.04 19.46
CA MET A 958 37.46 -5.91 20.28
C MET A 958 37.43 -5.51 21.76
N GLU A 959 38.56 -5.08 22.30
CA GLU A 959 38.63 -4.65 23.71
C GLU A 959 37.86 -3.35 23.97
N LYS A 960 37.87 -2.42 23.01
CA LYS A 960 37.36 -1.06 23.22
C LYS A 960 35.96 -0.81 22.69
N LEU A 961 35.46 -1.61 21.75
CA LEU A 961 34.09 -1.46 21.25
C LEU A 961 33.02 -1.57 22.37
N PRO A 962 33.09 -2.53 23.32
CA PRO A 962 32.14 -2.57 24.42
C PRO A 962 32.24 -1.37 25.38
N TRP A 963 33.41 -0.74 25.50
CA TRP A 963 33.56 0.48 26.30
C TRP A 963 32.84 1.64 25.63
N PHE A 964 33.00 1.80 24.32
CA PHE A 964 32.31 2.82 23.55
C PHE A 964 30.78 2.69 23.61
N LEU A 965 30.24 1.49 23.43
CA LEU A 965 28.78 1.25 23.43
C LEU A 965 28.13 1.47 24.81
N ASN A 966 28.92 1.47 25.88
CA ASN A 966 28.50 1.79 27.25
C ASN A 966 28.92 3.19 27.71
N ALA A 967 29.71 3.92 26.92
CA ALA A 967 30.12 5.28 27.25
C ALA A 967 28.93 6.23 27.11
N LEU A 968 28.73 7.09 28.11
CA LEU A 968 27.71 8.12 28.12
C LEU A 968 28.25 9.41 27.49
N PRO A 969 27.45 10.14 26.68
CA PRO A 969 27.85 11.43 26.15
C PRO A 969 27.99 12.47 27.27
N SER A 970 28.97 13.37 27.13
CA SER A 970 29.27 14.41 28.12
C SER A 970 29.77 15.69 27.45
N ALA A 971 29.98 16.76 28.22
CA ALA A 971 30.55 18.01 27.70
C ALA A 971 32.04 17.83 27.34
N ASP A 972 32.77 17.04 28.14
CA ASP A 972 34.17 16.69 27.88
C ASP A 972 34.32 15.68 26.71
N CYS A 973 33.30 14.84 26.47
CA CYS A 973 33.27 13.91 25.35
C CYS A 973 31.87 13.77 24.74
N ALA A 974 31.60 14.55 23.69
CA ALA A 974 30.32 14.52 22.98
C ALA A 974 30.10 13.25 22.13
N LYS A 975 31.14 12.46 21.86
CA LYS A 975 31.08 11.23 21.05
C LYS A 975 30.97 10.01 21.96
N ALA A 976 29.84 9.33 21.93
CA ALA A 976 29.63 8.16 22.77
C ALA A 976 28.63 7.18 22.12
N GLY A 977 28.71 5.90 22.48
CA GLY A 977 27.88 4.86 21.88
C GLY A 977 26.59 4.56 22.63
N HIS A 978 26.51 4.87 23.94
CA HIS A 978 25.34 4.54 24.74
C HIS A 978 24.11 5.36 24.34
N GLY A 979 22.97 4.71 24.19
CA GLY A 979 21.70 5.32 23.78
C GLY A 979 21.56 5.57 22.27
N ALA A 980 22.64 5.90 21.57
CA ALA A 980 22.61 6.12 20.12
C ALA A 980 22.86 4.84 19.31
N TYR A 981 23.80 3.99 19.74
CA TYR A 981 24.30 2.84 18.97
C TYR A 981 24.25 1.50 19.71
N THR A 982 23.82 1.49 20.98
CA THR A 982 23.74 0.28 21.82
C THR A 982 22.99 -0.87 21.13
N ASN A 983 21.91 -0.54 20.41
CA ASN A 983 21.06 -1.51 19.72
C ASN A 983 21.39 -1.65 18.22
N SER A 984 22.41 -0.93 17.73
CA SER A 984 22.79 -0.91 16.31
C SER A 984 23.89 -1.92 15.95
N VAL A 985 24.44 -2.62 16.94
CA VAL A 985 25.54 -3.59 16.77
C VAL A 985 25.24 -4.85 17.57
N ASP A 986 25.16 -6.00 16.89
CA ASP A 986 24.99 -7.31 17.54
C ASP A 986 26.35 -7.89 17.98
N LEU A 987 26.57 -7.92 19.29
CA LEU A 987 27.76 -8.52 19.91
C LEU A 987 27.59 -10.00 20.28
N ASN A 988 26.45 -10.64 19.96
CA ASN A 988 26.21 -12.04 20.32
C ASN A 988 27.08 -13.00 19.49
N GLY A 989 28.09 -13.60 20.14
CA GLY A 989 29.08 -14.45 19.46
C GLY A 989 30.29 -13.68 18.94
N TYR A 990 30.51 -12.46 19.44
CA TYR A 990 31.66 -11.62 19.09
C TYR A 990 33.04 -12.21 19.43
N GLU A 991 33.09 -13.34 20.15
CA GLU A 991 34.32 -14.10 20.45
C GLU A 991 35.12 -14.50 19.20
N SER A 992 34.46 -14.64 18.04
CA SER A 992 35.11 -14.97 16.76
C SER A 992 35.67 -13.76 16.00
N GLY A 993 35.54 -12.53 16.53
CA GLY A 993 35.98 -11.28 15.87
C GLY A 993 35.11 -10.84 14.69
N VAL A 994 33.93 -11.45 14.52
CA VAL A 994 32.94 -11.13 13.49
C VAL A 994 31.72 -10.52 14.17
N ILE A 995 31.21 -9.41 13.63
CA ILE A 995 29.95 -8.82 14.05
C ILE A 995 28.87 -9.39 13.14
N LYS A 996 27.89 -10.08 13.72
CA LYS A 996 26.84 -10.77 12.96
C LYS A 996 25.91 -9.80 12.24
N ALA A 997 25.53 -8.72 12.92
CA ALA A 997 24.70 -7.68 12.36
C ALA A 997 25.16 -6.31 12.86
N SER A 998 25.20 -5.33 11.95
CA SER A 998 25.24 -3.92 12.34
C SER A 998 24.41 -3.09 11.37
N GLU A 999 23.89 -1.96 11.85
CA GLU A 999 23.08 -1.06 11.04
C GLU A 999 23.65 0.35 10.96
N PHE A 1000 23.37 1.00 9.83
CA PHE A 1000 23.63 2.42 9.60
C PHE A 1000 22.31 3.12 9.27
N ARG A 1001 21.87 3.99 10.18
CA ARG A 1001 20.57 4.66 10.10
C ARG A 1001 20.64 5.93 9.26
N THR A 1002 19.67 6.11 8.37
CA THR A 1002 19.35 7.35 7.65
C THR A 1002 17.82 7.52 7.56
N TYR A 1003 17.34 8.43 6.73
CA TYR A 1003 15.92 8.69 6.51
C TYR A 1003 15.60 8.73 5.02
N HIS A 1004 14.41 8.26 4.68
CA HIS A 1004 13.82 8.51 3.38
C HIS A 1004 13.42 9.97 3.23
N THR A 1005 13.31 10.43 1.98
CA THR A 1005 12.58 11.66 1.65
C THR A 1005 11.11 11.53 2.07
N PRO A 1006 10.37 12.62 2.25
CA PRO A 1006 8.92 12.54 2.46
C PRO A 1006 8.25 11.64 1.40
N LEU A 1007 7.46 10.66 1.85
CA LEU A 1007 6.75 9.72 0.99
C LEU A 1007 5.25 9.99 1.13
N ASN A 1008 4.66 10.63 0.13
CA ASN A 1008 3.29 11.12 0.20
C ASN A 1008 2.33 10.21 -0.55
N GLU A 1009 2.76 9.73 -1.71
CA GLU A 1009 1.98 8.86 -2.57
C GLU A 1009 2.48 7.42 -2.49
N GLN A 1010 1.61 6.48 -2.84
CA GLN A 1010 1.99 5.06 -2.89
C GLN A 1010 3.14 4.80 -3.88
N GLY A 1011 3.16 5.52 -5.00
CA GLY A 1011 4.26 5.47 -5.95
C GLY A 1011 5.61 5.75 -5.27
N ASP A 1012 5.67 6.71 -4.34
CA ASP A 1012 6.88 7.07 -3.60
C ASP A 1012 7.37 5.92 -2.72
N TYR A 1013 6.47 5.22 -2.03
CA TYR A 1013 6.83 4.05 -1.22
C TYR A 1013 7.41 2.91 -2.07
N VAL A 1014 6.82 2.63 -3.23
CA VAL A 1014 7.32 1.57 -4.13
C VAL A 1014 8.64 1.98 -4.80
N ASN A 1015 8.77 3.24 -5.21
CA ASN A 1015 9.97 3.78 -5.87
C ASN A 1015 11.14 3.90 -4.91
N SER A 1016 10.92 4.38 -3.68
CA SER A 1016 11.94 4.45 -2.63
C SER A 1016 12.46 3.07 -2.23
N LEU A 1017 11.59 2.08 -2.09
CA LEU A 1017 11.97 0.68 -1.88
C LEU A 1017 12.82 0.14 -3.05
N ARG A 1018 12.40 0.42 -4.30
CA ARG A 1018 13.13 -0.02 -5.50
C ARG A 1018 14.53 0.61 -5.54
N ALA A 1019 14.61 1.92 -5.33
CA ALA A 1019 15.87 2.68 -5.34
C ALA A 1019 16.83 2.20 -4.23
N ALA A 1020 16.33 1.99 -3.01
CA ALA A 1020 17.13 1.49 -1.91
C ALA A 1020 17.65 0.07 -2.16
N ARG A 1021 16.82 -0.83 -2.72
CA ARG A 1021 17.23 -2.19 -3.08
C ARG A 1021 18.26 -2.21 -4.20
N GLU A 1022 18.05 -1.43 -5.25
CA GLU A 1022 19.02 -1.31 -6.35
C GLU A 1022 20.36 -0.76 -5.86
N PHE A 1023 20.32 0.30 -5.04
CA PHE A 1023 21.50 0.85 -4.38
C PHE A 1023 22.24 -0.19 -3.54
N SER A 1024 21.53 -0.89 -2.64
CA SER A 1024 22.13 -1.90 -1.76
C SER A 1024 22.74 -3.07 -2.54
N SER A 1025 22.07 -3.58 -3.59
CA SER A 1025 22.59 -4.67 -4.42
C SER A 1025 23.86 -4.25 -5.15
N ARG A 1026 23.86 -3.05 -5.74
CA ARG A 1026 25.03 -2.50 -6.44
C ARG A 1026 26.23 -2.35 -5.49
N VAL A 1027 26.00 -1.82 -4.29
CA VAL A 1027 27.06 -1.59 -3.30
C VAL A 1027 27.54 -2.93 -2.71
N SER A 1028 26.62 -3.85 -2.43
CA SER A 1028 26.92 -5.21 -1.97
C SER A 1028 27.84 -5.96 -2.96
N ASP A 1029 27.51 -5.91 -4.26
CA ASP A 1029 28.28 -6.55 -5.32
C ASP A 1029 29.67 -5.92 -5.53
N SER A 1030 29.75 -4.59 -5.40
CA SER A 1030 30.99 -3.80 -5.56
C SER A 1030 31.96 -4.06 -4.41
N LEU A 1031 31.47 -4.00 -3.17
CA LEU A 1031 32.31 -4.12 -1.97
C LEU A 1031 32.59 -5.57 -1.55
N LYS A 1032 31.83 -6.54 -2.11
CA LYS A 1032 31.81 -7.96 -1.72
C LYS A 1032 31.39 -8.14 -0.26
N MET A 1033 30.28 -7.50 0.11
CA MET A 1033 29.70 -7.53 1.45
C MET A 1033 28.19 -7.75 1.36
N ASP A 1034 27.59 -8.52 2.27
CA ASP A 1034 26.14 -8.68 2.29
C ASP A 1034 25.50 -7.47 2.99
N VAL A 1035 24.85 -6.61 2.21
CA VAL A 1035 24.19 -5.38 2.66
C VAL A 1035 22.77 -5.37 2.13
N PHE A 1036 21.81 -5.13 3.01
CA PHE A 1036 20.42 -4.96 2.62
C PHE A 1036 19.79 -3.72 3.30
N PRO A 1037 18.80 -3.08 2.66
CA PRO A 1037 18.10 -1.95 3.22
C PRO A 1037 16.85 -2.44 3.97
N TYR A 1038 16.60 -1.89 5.15
CA TYR A 1038 15.43 -2.16 5.96
C TYR A 1038 14.69 -0.87 6.29
N SER A 1039 13.37 -0.88 6.11
CA SER A 1039 12.46 0.12 6.65
C SER A 1039 11.12 -0.56 6.96
N VAL A 1040 10.37 -0.02 7.92
CA VAL A 1040 9.16 -0.65 8.48
C VAL A 1040 8.13 -0.99 7.41
N PHE A 1041 7.99 -0.15 6.38
CA PHE A 1041 6.98 -0.34 5.34
C PHE A 1041 7.39 -1.34 4.24
N TYR A 1042 8.66 -1.73 4.14
CA TYR A 1042 9.15 -2.56 3.02
C TYR A 1042 8.39 -3.88 2.87
N ILE A 1043 8.00 -4.46 4.00
CA ILE A 1043 7.27 -5.73 4.04
C ILE A 1043 5.91 -5.66 3.32
N PHE A 1044 5.24 -4.52 3.35
CA PHE A 1044 3.93 -4.34 2.71
C PHE A 1044 4.03 -3.96 1.24
N PHE A 1045 5.05 -3.17 0.86
CA PHE A 1045 5.17 -2.62 -0.48
C PHE A 1045 6.01 -3.47 -1.44
N GLU A 1046 6.75 -4.48 -0.94
CA GLU A 1046 7.53 -5.41 -1.77
C GLU A 1046 6.67 -6.10 -2.85
N GLN A 1047 5.44 -6.48 -2.53
CA GLN A 1047 4.54 -7.17 -3.46
C GLN A 1047 4.30 -6.41 -4.77
N TYR A 1048 4.38 -5.08 -4.75
CA TYR A 1048 4.12 -4.23 -5.92
C TYR A 1048 5.29 -4.18 -6.91
N LEU A 1049 6.49 -4.64 -6.52
CA LEU A 1049 7.63 -4.73 -7.44
C LEU A 1049 7.39 -5.78 -8.53
N ASP A 1050 6.72 -6.89 -8.19
CA ASP A 1050 6.49 -8.02 -9.09
C ASP A 1050 4.99 -8.25 -9.43
N ILE A 1051 4.07 -7.38 -8.97
CA ILE A 1051 2.62 -7.60 -9.11
C ILE A 1051 2.17 -7.79 -10.55
N TRP A 1052 2.74 -7.05 -11.51
CA TRP A 1052 2.45 -7.20 -12.94
C TRP A 1052 2.83 -8.58 -13.47
N ARG A 1053 3.99 -9.09 -13.07
CA ARG A 1053 4.44 -10.43 -13.45
C ARG A 1053 3.52 -11.49 -12.85
N VAL A 1054 3.17 -11.35 -11.58
CA VAL A 1054 2.22 -12.24 -10.89
C VAL A 1054 0.85 -12.22 -11.57
N ALA A 1055 0.32 -11.05 -11.91
CA ALA A 1055 -0.97 -10.89 -12.58
C ALA A 1055 -1.00 -11.61 -13.95
N LEU A 1056 -0.01 -11.31 -14.81
CA LEU A 1056 0.05 -11.88 -16.16
C LEU A 1056 0.23 -13.40 -16.15
N VAL A 1057 1.08 -13.93 -15.25
CA VAL A 1057 1.28 -15.37 -15.11
C VAL A 1057 -0.01 -16.06 -14.65
N ASN A 1058 -0.69 -15.53 -13.64
CA ASN A 1058 -1.92 -16.14 -13.13
C ASN A 1058 -3.09 -16.05 -14.13
N ILE A 1059 -3.24 -14.92 -14.85
CA ILE A 1059 -4.23 -14.80 -15.93
C ILE A 1059 -3.97 -15.82 -17.04
N ALA A 1060 -2.70 -15.97 -17.45
CA ALA A 1060 -2.32 -16.95 -18.47
C ALA A 1060 -2.59 -18.40 -18.01
N LEU A 1061 -2.29 -18.72 -16.76
CA LEU A 1061 -2.58 -20.03 -16.17
C LEU A 1061 -4.10 -20.30 -16.08
N ALA A 1062 -4.91 -19.30 -15.71
CA ALA A 1062 -6.36 -19.43 -15.62
C ALA A 1062 -6.99 -19.66 -17.01
N LEU A 1063 -6.59 -18.86 -18.01
CA LEU A 1063 -7.00 -19.04 -19.40
C LEU A 1063 -6.55 -20.41 -19.96
N GLY A 1064 -5.35 -20.86 -19.60
CA GLY A 1064 -4.83 -22.18 -19.95
C GLY A 1064 -5.63 -23.34 -19.33
N ALA A 1065 -6.01 -23.22 -18.06
CA ALA A 1065 -6.85 -24.20 -17.38
C ALA A 1065 -8.23 -24.33 -18.04
N ILE A 1066 -8.86 -23.21 -18.36
CA ILE A 1066 -10.17 -23.18 -19.03
C ILE A 1066 -10.06 -23.74 -20.45
N PHE A 1067 -8.99 -23.42 -21.17
CA PHE A 1067 -8.72 -24.01 -22.49
C PHE A 1067 -8.69 -25.54 -22.43
N ILE A 1068 -8.00 -26.14 -21.45
CA ILE A 1068 -7.93 -27.59 -21.29
C ILE A 1068 -9.32 -28.19 -21.05
N VAL A 1069 -10.11 -27.62 -20.12
CA VAL A 1069 -11.45 -28.12 -19.78
C VAL A 1069 -12.39 -28.03 -20.99
N CYS A 1070 -12.40 -26.88 -21.65
CA CYS A 1070 -13.24 -26.64 -22.83
C CYS A 1070 -12.85 -27.56 -23.99
N LEU A 1071 -11.56 -27.80 -24.21
CA LEU A 1071 -11.07 -28.72 -25.23
C LEU A 1071 -11.51 -30.15 -24.94
N LEU A 1072 -11.40 -30.62 -23.70
CA LEU A 1072 -11.78 -31.97 -23.29
C LEU A 1072 -13.29 -32.21 -23.50
N ILE A 1073 -14.14 -31.29 -23.02
CA ILE A 1073 -15.60 -31.47 -23.06
C ILE A 1073 -16.17 -31.23 -24.46
N THR A 1074 -15.79 -30.14 -25.15
CA THR A 1074 -16.33 -29.84 -26.49
C THR A 1074 -15.68 -30.69 -27.60
N SER A 1075 -14.49 -31.22 -27.36
CA SER A 1075 -13.66 -31.98 -28.32
C SER A 1075 -13.50 -31.26 -29.66
N SER A 1076 -13.44 -29.92 -29.63
CA SER A 1076 -13.30 -29.04 -30.79
C SER A 1076 -12.30 -27.93 -30.48
N LEU A 1077 -11.12 -28.01 -31.08
CA LEU A 1077 -10.06 -27.01 -30.90
C LEU A 1077 -10.51 -25.62 -31.39
N TRP A 1078 -11.29 -25.58 -32.47
CA TRP A 1078 -11.77 -24.33 -33.06
C TRP A 1078 -12.83 -23.62 -32.19
N SER A 1079 -13.77 -24.36 -31.62
CA SER A 1079 -14.77 -23.81 -30.68
C SER A 1079 -14.11 -23.28 -29.42
N THR A 1080 -13.15 -24.05 -28.90
CA THR A 1080 -12.40 -23.68 -27.71
C THR A 1080 -11.56 -22.42 -27.95
N ALA A 1081 -10.94 -22.28 -29.13
CA ALA A 1081 -10.21 -21.08 -29.51
C ALA A 1081 -11.11 -19.83 -29.58
N ILE A 1082 -12.36 -19.95 -30.07
CA ILE A 1082 -13.33 -18.83 -30.09
C ILE A 1082 -13.70 -18.41 -28.66
N ILE A 1083 -13.96 -19.36 -27.76
CA ILE A 1083 -14.25 -19.07 -26.35
C ILE A 1083 -13.05 -18.36 -25.71
N LEU A 1084 -11.85 -18.90 -25.90
CA LEU A 1084 -10.62 -18.33 -25.32
C LEU A 1084 -10.33 -16.92 -25.83
N LEU A 1085 -10.52 -16.66 -27.13
CA LEU A 1085 -10.38 -15.33 -27.71
C LEU A 1085 -11.35 -14.35 -27.06
N ASN A 1086 -12.62 -14.74 -26.89
CA ASN A 1086 -13.62 -13.88 -26.26
C ASN A 1086 -13.28 -13.59 -24.79
N LEU A 1087 -12.85 -14.60 -24.03
CA LEU A 1087 -12.43 -14.42 -22.64
C LEU A 1087 -11.21 -13.50 -22.53
N ALA A 1088 -10.21 -13.65 -23.41
CA ALA A 1088 -9.06 -12.77 -23.44
C ALA A 1088 -9.44 -11.31 -23.75
N MET A 1089 -10.38 -11.09 -24.68
CA MET A 1089 -10.91 -9.75 -24.96
C MET A 1089 -11.62 -9.16 -23.73
N ILE A 1090 -12.47 -9.92 -23.05
CA ILE A 1090 -13.18 -9.47 -21.84
C ILE A 1090 -12.19 -9.03 -20.74
N VAL A 1091 -11.12 -9.79 -20.50
CA VAL A 1091 -10.10 -9.45 -19.48
C VAL A 1091 -9.36 -8.18 -19.85
N VAL A 1092 -8.93 -8.05 -21.10
CA VAL A 1092 -8.23 -6.85 -21.59
C VAL A 1092 -9.14 -5.62 -21.51
N ASP A 1093 -10.42 -5.77 -21.86
CA ASP A 1093 -11.41 -4.71 -21.78
C ASP A 1093 -11.71 -4.31 -20.34
N LEU A 1094 -11.76 -5.27 -19.41
CA LEU A 1094 -11.89 -5.00 -17.99
C LEU A 1094 -10.67 -4.23 -17.45
N MET A 1095 -9.45 -4.62 -17.83
CA MET A 1095 -8.23 -3.86 -17.47
C MET A 1095 -8.25 -2.44 -18.08
N GLY A 1096 -8.74 -2.28 -19.31
CA GLY A 1096 -8.94 -0.96 -19.93
C GLY A 1096 -9.91 -0.08 -19.13
N VAL A 1097 -11.03 -0.64 -18.66
CA VAL A 1097 -11.98 0.07 -17.80
C VAL A 1097 -11.41 0.37 -16.42
N MET A 1098 -10.60 -0.53 -15.84
CA MET A 1098 -9.89 -0.25 -14.58
C MET A 1098 -9.04 1.02 -14.69
N ALA A 1099 -8.36 1.23 -15.83
CA ALA A 1099 -7.59 2.46 -16.07
C ALA A 1099 -8.47 3.72 -16.21
N ILE A 1100 -9.71 3.59 -16.71
CA ILE A 1100 -10.66 4.72 -16.81
C ILE A 1100 -11.22 5.10 -15.45
N LEU A 1101 -11.46 4.09 -14.61
CA LEU A 1101 -12.02 4.23 -13.27
C LEU A 1101 -10.95 4.51 -12.20
N ASP A 1102 -9.68 4.67 -12.60
CA ASP A 1102 -8.54 4.91 -11.71
C ASP A 1102 -8.35 3.80 -10.65
N ILE A 1103 -8.63 2.56 -11.02
CA ILE A 1103 -8.50 1.38 -10.16
C ILE A 1103 -7.08 0.83 -10.27
N GLN A 1104 -6.35 0.87 -9.15
CA GLN A 1104 -4.95 0.45 -9.08
C GLN A 1104 -4.78 -1.09 -9.13
N LEU A 1105 -3.60 -1.54 -9.56
CA LEU A 1105 -3.25 -2.95 -9.61
C LEU A 1105 -2.63 -3.42 -8.28
N ASN A 1106 -3.33 -4.30 -7.58
CA ASN A 1106 -2.91 -4.90 -6.32
C ASN A 1106 -3.38 -6.36 -6.23
N ALA A 1107 -3.07 -7.00 -5.11
CA ALA A 1107 -3.47 -8.37 -4.81
C ALA A 1107 -4.98 -8.63 -4.99
N VAL A 1108 -5.81 -7.70 -4.53
CA VAL A 1108 -7.28 -7.81 -4.58
C VAL A 1108 -7.77 -7.69 -6.02
N SER A 1109 -7.30 -6.68 -6.76
CA SER A 1109 -7.70 -6.51 -8.16
C SER A 1109 -7.21 -7.66 -9.05
N VAL A 1110 -6.04 -8.26 -8.77
CA VAL A 1110 -5.57 -9.48 -9.45
C VAL A 1110 -6.50 -10.68 -9.20
N VAL A 1111 -6.95 -10.90 -7.97
CA VAL A 1111 -7.95 -11.93 -7.67
C VAL A 1111 -9.25 -11.65 -8.41
N ASN A 1112 -9.72 -10.40 -8.39
CA ASN A 1112 -10.96 -10.01 -9.07
C ASN A 1112 -10.85 -10.19 -10.60
N LEU A 1113 -9.67 -9.95 -11.20
CA LEU A 1113 -9.40 -10.25 -12.61
C LEU A 1113 -9.46 -11.76 -12.89
N ILE A 1114 -8.86 -12.61 -12.05
CA ILE A 1114 -8.93 -14.08 -12.24
C ILE A 1114 -10.36 -14.58 -12.08
N MET A 1115 -11.07 -14.10 -11.06
CA MET A 1115 -12.47 -14.41 -10.83
C MET A 1115 -13.34 -13.95 -12.00
N SER A 1116 -13.03 -12.79 -12.58
CA SER A 1116 -13.76 -12.27 -13.75
C SER A 1116 -13.72 -13.23 -14.93
N ILE A 1117 -12.60 -13.94 -15.12
CA ILE A 1117 -12.48 -14.97 -16.14
C ILE A 1117 -13.47 -16.11 -15.87
N GLY A 1118 -13.55 -16.60 -14.63
CA GLY A 1118 -14.49 -17.64 -14.23
C GLY A 1118 -15.94 -17.25 -14.49
N ILE A 1119 -16.36 -16.08 -14.01
CA ILE A 1119 -17.71 -15.53 -14.22
C ILE A 1119 -17.99 -15.25 -15.71
N ALA A 1120 -16.97 -14.85 -16.49
CA ALA A 1120 -17.09 -14.61 -17.92
C ALA A 1120 -17.31 -15.90 -18.74
N VAL A 1121 -16.84 -17.05 -18.24
CA VAL A 1121 -17.02 -18.35 -18.91
C VAL A 1121 -18.49 -18.69 -19.05
N GLU A 1122 -19.33 -18.42 -18.06
CA GLU A 1122 -20.76 -18.74 -18.06
C GLU A 1122 -21.48 -18.07 -19.24
N PHE A 1123 -21.20 -16.79 -19.50
CA PHE A 1123 -21.78 -16.06 -20.64
C PHE A 1123 -21.42 -16.70 -21.99
N CYS A 1124 -20.22 -17.30 -22.10
CA CYS A 1124 -19.69 -17.80 -23.35
C CYS A 1124 -20.03 -19.28 -23.62
N VAL A 1125 -19.89 -20.12 -22.59
CA VAL A 1125 -20.00 -21.58 -22.70
C VAL A 1125 -21.42 -22.03 -23.01
N HIS A 1126 -22.44 -21.46 -22.36
CA HIS A 1126 -23.83 -21.88 -22.56
C HIS A 1126 -24.30 -21.62 -24.00
N ILE A 1127 -23.97 -20.45 -24.54
CA ILE A 1127 -24.29 -20.07 -25.93
C ILE A 1127 -23.51 -20.94 -26.93
N THR A 1128 -22.22 -21.16 -26.68
CA THR A 1128 -21.39 -21.98 -27.58
C THR A 1128 -21.82 -23.45 -27.56
N HIS A 1129 -22.16 -24.01 -26.40
CA HIS A 1129 -22.69 -25.38 -26.29
C HIS A 1129 -24.03 -25.52 -27.03
N ALA A 1130 -24.95 -24.57 -26.85
CA ALA A 1130 -26.22 -24.56 -27.58
C ALA A 1130 -26.00 -24.46 -29.11
N TYR A 1131 -25.03 -23.66 -29.55
CA TYR A 1131 -24.64 -23.62 -30.97
C TYR A 1131 -24.09 -24.97 -31.46
N LEU A 1132 -23.27 -25.66 -30.66
CA LEU A 1132 -22.67 -26.95 -31.02
C LEU A 1132 -23.69 -28.08 -31.15
N VAL A 1133 -24.77 -28.05 -30.35
CA VAL A 1133 -25.81 -29.10 -30.34
C VAL A 1133 -26.88 -28.87 -31.42
N THR A 1134 -27.07 -27.63 -31.89
CA THR A 1134 -28.10 -27.28 -32.89
C THR A 1134 -27.69 -27.63 -34.33
N HIS A 1135 -28.70 -27.93 -35.17
CA HIS A 1135 -28.53 -28.31 -36.58
C HIS A 1135 -28.78 -27.14 -37.56
N GLY A 1136 -28.28 -27.29 -38.79
CA GLY A 1136 -28.49 -26.35 -39.90
C GLY A 1136 -27.27 -25.49 -40.22
N ASP A 1137 -27.49 -24.43 -41.01
CA ASP A 1137 -26.45 -23.47 -41.38
C ASP A 1137 -25.96 -22.66 -40.17
N ARG A 1138 -24.74 -22.12 -40.25
CA ARG A 1138 -24.12 -21.34 -39.15
C ARG A 1138 -25.05 -20.22 -38.63
N SER A 1139 -25.69 -19.47 -39.52
CA SER A 1139 -26.65 -18.41 -39.14
C SER A 1139 -27.92 -18.95 -38.49
N HIS A 1140 -28.42 -20.10 -38.94
CA HIS A 1140 -29.59 -20.74 -38.36
C HIS A 1140 -29.28 -21.27 -36.95
N ARG A 1141 -28.14 -21.94 -36.79
CA ARG A 1141 -27.67 -22.46 -35.49
C ARG A 1141 -27.48 -21.37 -34.45
N VAL A 1142 -26.90 -20.23 -34.83
CA VAL A 1142 -26.80 -19.07 -33.91
C VAL A 1142 -28.18 -18.54 -33.51
N LYS A 1143 -29.11 -18.40 -34.47
CA LYS A 1143 -30.47 -17.94 -34.19
C LYS A 1143 -31.19 -18.87 -33.21
N GLU A 1144 -31.05 -20.18 -33.41
CA GLU A 1144 -31.66 -21.19 -32.54
C GLU A 1144 -31.00 -21.23 -31.15
N ALA A 1145 -29.66 -21.16 -31.08
CA ALA A 1145 -28.93 -21.09 -29.82
C ALA A 1145 -29.33 -19.86 -28.99
N LEU A 1146 -29.50 -18.70 -29.63
CA LEU A 1146 -29.91 -17.46 -28.96
C LEU A 1146 -31.39 -17.50 -28.55
N SER A 1147 -32.25 -18.13 -29.36
CA SER A 1147 -33.67 -18.30 -29.02
C SER A 1147 -33.91 -19.27 -27.86
N THR A 1148 -33.06 -20.28 -27.69
CA THR A 1148 -33.21 -21.33 -26.66
C THR A 1148 -32.52 -20.94 -25.35
N MET A 1149 -31.25 -20.53 -25.41
CA MET A 1149 -30.46 -20.23 -24.22
C MET A 1149 -30.33 -18.73 -23.93
N GLY A 1150 -30.47 -17.83 -24.91
CA GLY A 1150 -30.24 -16.40 -24.72
C GLY A 1150 -31.14 -15.76 -23.64
N ALA A 1151 -32.41 -16.17 -23.55
CA ALA A 1151 -33.31 -15.69 -22.50
C ALA A 1151 -32.91 -16.21 -21.11
N SER A 1152 -32.42 -17.46 -21.03
CA SER A 1152 -31.94 -18.05 -19.78
C SER A 1152 -30.63 -17.41 -19.33
N VAL A 1153 -29.72 -17.07 -20.24
CA VAL A 1153 -28.47 -16.36 -19.95
C VAL A 1153 -28.76 -14.90 -19.53
N PHE A 1154 -29.65 -14.19 -20.21
CA PHE A 1154 -29.96 -12.81 -19.84
C PHE A 1154 -30.66 -12.71 -18.47
N SER A 1155 -31.74 -13.47 -18.27
CA SER A 1155 -32.48 -13.44 -17.01
C SER A 1155 -31.74 -14.15 -15.89
N GLY A 1156 -31.09 -15.26 -16.20
CA GLY A 1156 -30.48 -16.13 -15.20
C GLY A 1156 -29.06 -15.74 -14.83
N ILE A 1157 -28.29 -15.04 -15.69
CA ILE A 1157 -26.88 -14.70 -15.45
C ILE A 1157 -26.66 -13.17 -15.40
N THR A 1158 -27.19 -12.43 -16.37
CA THR A 1158 -26.95 -10.96 -16.42
C THR A 1158 -27.70 -10.23 -15.31
N LEU A 1159 -29.01 -10.47 -15.19
CA LEU A 1159 -29.85 -9.73 -14.23
C LEU A 1159 -29.59 -10.15 -12.77
N THR A 1160 -29.31 -11.43 -12.50
CA THR A 1160 -28.93 -11.94 -11.17
C THR A 1160 -27.70 -11.21 -10.64
N LYS A 1161 -26.64 -11.17 -11.45
CA LYS A 1161 -25.39 -10.49 -11.10
C LYS A 1161 -25.56 -8.99 -10.98
N LEU A 1162 -26.33 -8.37 -11.88
CA LEU A 1162 -26.59 -6.92 -11.80
C LEU A 1162 -27.30 -6.54 -10.49
N VAL A 1163 -28.33 -7.30 -10.09
CA VAL A 1163 -29.05 -7.05 -8.83
C VAL A 1163 -28.13 -7.27 -7.63
N GLY A 1164 -27.33 -8.34 -7.62
CA GLY A 1164 -26.39 -8.63 -6.54
C GLY A 1164 -25.31 -7.56 -6.38
N VAL A 1165 -24.74 -7.08 -7.50
CA VAL A 1165 -23.69 -6.05 -7.51
C VAL A 1165 -24.25 -4.70 -7.09
N ILE A 1166 -25.46 -4.30 -7.51
CA ILE A 1166 -26.05 -3.00 -7.13
C ILE A 1166 -26.16 -2.84 -5.61
N VAL A 1167 -26.35 -3.92 -4.84
CA VAL A 1167 -26.41 -3.82 -3.37
C VAL A 1167 -25.06 -3.42 -2.77
N LEU A 1168 -23.94 -3.82 -3.38
CA LEU A 1168 -22.59 -3.48 -2.91
C LEU A 1168 -22.30 -1.97 -3.02
N PHE A 1169 -23.05 -1.22 -3.83
CA PHE A 1169 -22.93 0.24 -3.88
C PHE A 1169 -23.22 0.91 -2.52
N PHE A 1170 -24.05 0.26 -1.69
CA PHE A 1170 -24.42 0.78 -0.37
C PHE A 1170 -23.47 0.35 0.77
N SER A 1171 -22.36 -0.34 0.47
CA SER A 1171 -21.33 -0.68 1.48
C SER A 1171 -20.69 0.58 2.05
N ARG A 1172 -20.30 0.54 3.34
CA ARG A 1172 -19.58 1.66 3.96
C ARG A 1172 -18.09 1.65 3.65
N SER A 1173 -17.54 0.48 3.35
CA SER A 1173 -16.16 0.27 2.93
C SER A 1173 -15.87 0.85 1.54
N GLU A 1174 -14.79 1.63 1.42
CA GLU A 1174 -14.30 2.09 0.12
C GLU A 1174 -13.71 0.97 -0.71
N LEU A 1175 -13.01 0.02 -0.06
CA LEU A 1175 -12.45 -1.14 -0.71
C LEU A 1175 -13.53 -1.93 -1.46
N PHE A 1176 -14.70 -2.15 -0.85
CA PHE A 1176 -15.82 -2.81 -1.52
C PHE A 1176 -16.43 -1.97 -2.65
N VAL A 1177 -16.59 -0.68 -2.45
CA VAL A 1177 -17.19 0.20 -3.48
C VAL A 1177 -16.28 0.29 -4.72
N VAL A 1178 -14.96 0.44 -4.54
CA VAL A 1178 -14.02 0.61 -5.64
C VAL A 1178 -13.63 -0.73 -6.27
N TYR A 1179 -13.15 -1.69 -5.49
CA TYR A 1179 -12.57 -2.92 -6.06
C TYR A 1179 -13.59 -4.02 -6.34
N TYR A 1180 -14.76 -4.02 -5.70
CA TYR A 1180 -15.78 -5.04 -5.92
C TYR A 1180 -16.95 -4.49 -6.73
N PHE A 1181 -17.63 -3.43 -6.26
CA PHE A 1181 -18.80 -2.89 -6.95
C PHE A 1181 -18.46 -2.36 -8.35
N GLN A 1182 -17.50 -1.44 -8.48
CA GLN A 1182 -17.18 -0.86 -9.79
C GLN A 1182 -16.60 -1.90 -10.76
N MET A 1183 -15.66 -2.74 -10.30
CA MET A 1183 -15.07 -3.80 -11.14
C MET A 1183 -16.12 -4.84 -11.57
N TYR A 1184 -17.00 -5.29 -10.66
CA TYR A 1184 -18.00 -6.30 -11.01
C TYR A 1184 -19.11 -5.73 -11.87
N LEU A 1185 -19.48 -4.46 -11.68
CA LEU A 1185 -20.42 -3.78 -12.56
C LEU A 1185 -19.85 -3.72 -13.99
N ALA A 1186 -18.57 -3.33 -14.14
CA ALA A 1186 -17.89 -3.34 -15.42
C ALA A 1186 -17.85 -4.75 -16.04
N LEU A 1187 -17.50 -5.77 -15.25
CA LEU A 1187 -17.48 -7.17 -15.69
C LEU A 1187 -18.85 -7.65 -16.18
N VAL A 1188 -19.93 -7.40 -15.44
CA VAL A 1188 -21.28 -7.86 -15.82
C VAL A 1188 -21.73 -7.22 -17.13
N LEU A 1189 -21.44 -5.92 -17.32
CA LEU A 1189 -21.79 -5.20 -18.54
C LEU A 1189 -20.95 -5.68 -19.74
N ILE A 1190 -19.63 -5.79 -19.58
CA ILE A 1190 -18.72 -6.28 -20.63
C ILE A 1190 -19.04 -7.74 -20.96
N GLY A 1191 -19.21 -8.60 -19.95
CA GLY A 1191 -19.55 -10.01 -20.12
C GLY A 1191 -20.88 -10.22 -20.85
N PHE A 1192 -21.91 -9.44 -20.51
CA PHE A 1192 -23.18 -9.42 -21.23
C PHE A 1192 -23.01 -9.04 -22.71
N LEU A 1193 -22.31 -7.94 -22.99
CA LEU A 1193 -22.07 -7.46 -24.35
C LEU A 1193 -21.25 -8.48 -25.17
N HIS A 1194 -20.19 -9.03 -24.61
CA HIS A 1194 -19.37 -10.02 -25.28
C HIS A 1194 -20.09 -11.36 -25.49
N GLY A 1195 -20.87 -11.83 -24.50
CA GLY A 1195 -21.56 -13.11 -24.55
C GLY A 1195 -22.80 -13.14 -25.45
N LEU A 1196 -23.61 -12.07 -25.46
CA LEU A 1196 -24.90 -12.03 -26.18
C LEU A 1196 -24.90 -11.16 -27.45
N VAL A 1197 -23.83 -10.40 -27.72
CA VAL A 1197 -23.68 -9.58 -28.95
C VAL A 1197 -22.50 -10.03 -29.79
N PHE A 1198 -21.28 -9.99 -29.25
CA PHE A 1198 -20.06 -10.30 -30.00
C PHE A 1198 -19.92 -11.79 -30.35
N LEU A 1199 -20.06 -12.68 -29.36
CA LEU A 1199 -19.89 -14.12 -29.55
C LEU A 1199 -20.84 -14.73 -30.60
N PRO A 1200 -22.15 -14.41 -30.63
CA PRO A 1200 -23.06 -14.87 -31.68
C PRO A 1200 -22.62 -14.46 -33.11
N VAL A 1201 -22.07 -13.25 -33.26
CA VAL A 1201 -21.58 -12.76 -34.56
C VAL A 1201 -20.35 -13.55 -35.01
N VAL A 1202 -19.40 -13.78 -34.10
CA VAL A 1202 -18.20 -14.60 -34.37
C VAL A 1202 -18.59 -16.03 -34.72
N LEU A 1203 -19.50 -16.67 -33.97
CA LEU A 1203 -20.00 -18.01 -34.25
C LEU A 1203 -20.77 -18.09 -35.59
N SER A 1204 -21.48 -17.03 -35.99
CA SER A 1204 -22.21 -17.00 -37.26
C SER A 1204 -21.25 -16.97 -38.46
N LEU A 1205 -20.13 -16.26 -38.36
CA LEU A 1205 -19.17 -16.10 -39.45
C LEU A 1205 -18.10 -17.19 -39.48
N PHE A 1206 -17.57 -17.52 -38.31
CA PHE A 1206 -16.40 -18.37 -38.13
C PHE A 1206 -16.70 -19.63 -37.32
N GLY A 1207 -17.94 -19.93 -36.91
CA GLY A 1207 -18.24 -21.12 -36.11
C GLY A 1207 -17.90 -22.46 -36.81
N PRO A 1208 -17.60 -23.52 -36.04
CA PRO A 1208 -17.28 -24.85 -36.59
C PRO A 1208 -18.43 -25.43 -37.43
N PRO A 1209 -18.13 -26.22 -38.47
CA PRO A 1209 -19.14 -26.92 -39.27
C PRO A 1209 -19.91 -27.97 -38.43
N PRO A 1210 -21.13 -28.36 -38.85
CA PRO A 1210 -21.89 -29.42 -38.19
C PRO A 1210 -21.15 -30.77 -38.32
N ARG A 1211 -21.10 -31.58 -37.25
CA ARG A 1211 -20.56 -32.94 -37.30
C ARG A 1211 -21.56 -33.86 -38.01
N SER A 1212 -21.26 -34.32 -39.22
CA SER A 1212 -22.04 -35.36 -39.92
C SER A 1212 -21.16 -36.55 -40.32
N ALA A 1213 -21.59 -37.76 -39.98
CA ALA A 1213 -21.11 -39.00 -40.58
C ALA A 1213 -22.31 -39.87 -40.93
N ILE A 1214 -22.37 -40.34 -42.17
CA ILE A 1214 -23.37 -41.29 -42.66
C ILE A 1214 -22.81 -42.69 -42.35
N ILE A 1215 -23.46 -43.43 -41.45
CA ILE A 1215 -23.23 -44.88 -41.32
C ILE A 1215 -24.26 -45.56 -42.21
N VAL A 1216 -23.82 -46.08 -43.35
CA VAL A 1216 -24.61 -47.03 -44.14
C VAL A 1216 -24.63 -48.34 -43.34
N LYS A 1217 -25.80 -48.76 -42.86
CA LYS A 1217 -26.00 -50.15 -42.45
C LYS A 1217 -26.15 -50.96 -43.73
N GLU A 1218 -25.21 -51.84 -44.02
CA GLU A 1218 -25.45 -52.94 -44.96
C GLU A 1218 -26.42 -53.93 -44.29
N ASP A 1219 -27.54 -54.18 -44.95
CA ASP A 1219 -28.49 -55.23 -44.58
C ASP A 1219 -27.88 -56.60 -44.94
N GLU A 1220 -27.61 -57.43 -43.92
CA GLU A 1220 -27.39 -58.87 -44.13
C GLU A 1220 -28.73 -59.55 -44.41
N SER A 1221 -28.98 -59.84 -45.69
CA SER A 1221 -29.92 -60.89 -46.10
C SER A 1221 -29.31 -61.73 -47.23
N SER A 1222 -28.70 -62.86 -46.84
CA SER A 1222 -28.64 -64.14 -47.57
C SER A 1222 -27.38 -64.93 -47.21
N PHE A 1223 -27.52 -65.98 -46.38
CA PHE A 1223 -27.13 -67.35 -46.74
C PHE A 1223 -27.43 -68.32 -45.59
N GLN A 1224 -28.45 -69.16 -45.77
CA GLN A 1224 -28.58 -70.44 -45.08
C GLN A 1224 -28.48 -71.50 -46.18
N MET A 1225 -27.31 -72.13 -46.28
CA MET A 1225 -27.15 -73.45 -46.89
C MET A 1225 -26.04 -74.18 -46.11
N SER A 1226 -26.31 -75.45 -45.81
CA SER A 1226 -25.63 -76.40 -44.90
C SER A 1226 -25.88 -76.22 -43.40
#